data_AF-A0A1Y3C9L9-F1
#
_entry.id   AF-A0A1Y3C9L9-F1
#
_cell.length_a   1.000
_cell.length_b   1.000
_cell.length_c   1.000
_cell.angle_alpha   90.00
_cell.angle_beta   90.00
_cell.angle_gamma   90.00
#
_symmetry.space_group_name_H-M   'P 1'
#
loop_
_entity.id
_entity.type
_entity.pdbx_description
1 polymer ?
#
loop_
_entity_poly.entity_id
_entity_poly.type
_entity_poly.pdbx_seq_one_letter_code
_entity_poly.pdbx_strand_id
1 'polypeptide(L)'
;MAKIPMGNFGNAMPQVGRIQMPQNQSGQMIAGAMQNISQTAQQLHEKEKLEQEKLKIEQDKKDKADFALQSSKVGADISTVDNDLLLKMQSGEITYQDAVAQRQKSLETIKGQYKNSVPKTFEQNFNNYFEQHSYQSASKYLPMAQKAEQQQAIVGLKDMTENYLKNPNATEQEVQSGLQVYARSKGLTQAYVDNNLLEYKNKRSSNDVSAFFTANKEDSETLGQLTTPESVSKFYPDLTQEQSVHWADRFSVQLDRNTKVQEQQLRRIEQDAENTIREMRSDIETGLIPSEAVMSERLAKVKGTTHETEFKQYSKSLVEVQSFMRLGPDQREAYLAKKRANAQNTAQDNPQDVSWNLKLLSNTHNNMLDYEKNNSSLAYSIKTGQELTPVPTTSIIMGDPKAVSALSKNIKTIHANNILDGVNGSLNPLSTQQQQELKDYWGKAKPGDKLTLLTNLFTASAGNANAARDIIKSVAGDSGAYRLSASLGRRGLNDIAGQIVTGQDLLDKNLVKVDENVLRANTATYLSGVTTPGKPDFEIYLESVKANYAYLLQKSGQVADSKGSLLSKSIDEDLFHKAVLNVTGGKYTSGGFFGSKSVVLRPHTVNEKSFDDQLKTFNSRNARAYGGSDKEFFLDLPLEQDPNNPYKYYFKNGAKYVMDVNDKQRKTRLTFTVR
;
A
#
# COMPACT_ATOMS: atom_id res chain seq x y z
N MET A 1 39.86 36.47 -7.24
CA MET A 1 41.21 37.03 -7.40
C MET A 1 41.14 38.54 -7.19
N ALA A 2 41.71 39.03 -6.09
CA ALA A 2 41.80 40.44 -5.77
C ALA A 2 43.17 40.70 -5.13
N LYS A 3 43.86 41.74 -5.64
CA LYS A 3 45.23 42.17 -5.32
C LYS A 3 45.40 42.49 -3.83
N ILE A 4 46.38 41.87 -3.19
CA ILE A 4 46.93 42.33 -1.90
C ILE A 4 48.10 43.27 -2.21
N PRO A 5 48.18 44.48 -1.60
CA PRO A 5 49.26 45.43 -1.83
C PRO A 5 50.58 44.91 -1.26
N MET A 6 51.62 44.90 -2.08
CA MET A 6 53.02 44.67 -1.67
C MET A 6 53.50 45.86 -0.83
N GLY A 7 53.52 45.69 0.49
CA GLY A 7 54.11 46.64 1.43
C GLY A 7 55.63 46.65 1.32
N ASN A 8 56.17 47.86 1.21
CA ASN A 8 57.57 48.22 0.97
C ASN A 8 58.50 47.71 2.10
N PHE A 9 59.19 46.59 1.88
CA PHE A 9 60.34 46.20 2.69
C PHE A 9 61.49 47.16 2.39
N GLY A 10 61.61 48.20 3.20
CA GLY A 10 62.79 49.07 3.19
C GLY A 10 64.05 48.25 3.47
N ASN A 11 64.90 48.13 2.45
CA ASN A 11 66.29 47.72 2.56
C ASN A 11 67.05 48.70 3.45
N ALA A 12 66.96 48.54 4.77
CA ALA A 12 67.95 49.08 5.69
C ALA A 12 69.13 48.09 5.71
N MET A 13 70.01 48.20 4.71
CA MET A 13 71.33 47.60 4.81
C MET A 13 72.02 48.14 6.08
N PRO A 14 72.61 47.30 6.94
CA PRO A 14 73.47 47.79 8.00
C PRO A 14 74.66 48.50 7.34
N GLN A 15 74.78 49.81 7.59
CA GLN A 15 75.98 50.55 7.22
C GLN A 15 77.18 49.88 7.89
N VAL A 16 78.05 49.29 7.07
CA VAL A 16 79.36 48.83 7.46
C VAL A 16 80.13 50.06 7.93
N GLY A 17 80.22 50.24 9.25
CA GLY A 17 81.06 51.27 9.86
C GLY A 17 82.50 51.03 9.40
N ARG A 18 82.99 51.92 8.54
CA ARG A 18 84.40 51.98 8.14
C ARG A 18 85.25 51.94 9.41
N ILE A 19 86.06 50.90 9.57
CA ILE A 19 87.18 50.92 10.51
C ILE A 19 88.09 52.06 10.04
N GLN A 20 88.07 53.17 10.76
CA GLN A 20 88.99 54.27 10.54
C GLN A 20 90.33 53.83 11.16
N MET A 21 91.27 53.46 10.29
CA MET A 21 92.66 53.20 10.68
C MET A 21 93.20 54.44 11.41
N PRO A 22 93.83 54.29 12.60
CA PRO A 22 94.58 55.38 13.21
C PRO A 22 95.69 55.77 12.24
N GLN A 23 95.65 57.00 11.72
CA GLN A 23 96.73 57.51 10.90
C GLN A 23 97.91 57.80 11.84
N ASN A 24 98.86 56.87 11.86
CA ASN A 24 100.12 56.92 12.61
C ASN A 24 100.87 58.23 12.33
N GLN A 25 100.89 59.16 13.29
CA GLN A 25 101.80 60.32 13.29
C GLN A 25 103.27 59.91 13.59
N SER A 26 103.54 58.65 13.91
CA SER A 26 104.89 58.12 14.14
C SER A 26 105.68 57.81 12.86
N GLY A 27 105.00 57.54 11.74
CA GLY A 27 105.64 57.22 10.45
C GLY A 27 106.26 58.42 9.73
N GLN A 28 105.76 59.63 9.99
CA GLN A 28 106.33 60.87 9.42
C GLN A 28 107.51 61.41 10.24
N MET A 29 107.58 61.10 11.54
CA MET A 29 108.72 61.53 12.38
C MET A 29 110.02 60.78 12.07
N ILE A 30 109.95 59.50 11.67
CA ILE A 30 111.14 58.68 11.41
C ILE A 30 111.78 58.99 10.04
N ALA A 31 110.99 59.46 9.07
CA ALA A 31 111.52 59.93 7.78
C ALA A 31 112.38 61.21 7.93
N GLY A 32 112.06 62.08 8.90
CA GLY A 32 112.85 63.27 9.22
C GLY A 32 114.12 62.99 10.03
N ALA A 33 114.13 61.91 10.82
CA ALA A 33 115.29 61.52 11.64
C ALA A 33 116.41 60.85 10.82
N MET A 34 116.09 60.23 9.68
CA MET A 34 117.08 59.55 8.81
C MET A 34 117.74 60.44 7.74
N GLN A 35 117.31 61.71 7.56
CA GLN A 35 118.01 62.63 6.66
C GLN A 35 119.29 63.25 7.28
N ASN A 36 119.47 63.16 8.60
CA ASN A 36 120.59 63.81 9.30
C ASN A 36 121.72 62.87 9.74
N ILE A 37 121.70 61.59 9.36
CA ILE A 37 122.71 60.59 9.77
C ILE A 37 123.31 59.90 8.53
N SER A 38 123.85 60.71 7.60
CA SER A 38 124.61 60.22 6.43
C SER A 38 125.93 60.95 6.22
N GLN A 39 126.59 61.42 7.28
CA GLN A 39 128.03 61.66 7.26
C GLN A 39 128.64 61.22 8.59
N THR A 40 129.14 59.98 8.62
CA THR A 40 130.47 59.55 9.09
C THR A 40 130.38 58.09 9.56
N ALA A 41 131.24 57.24 9.00
CA ALA A 41 131.18 55.79 9.06
C ALA A 41 131.54 55.19 10.43
N GLN A 42 130.62 54.41 11.02
CA GLN A 42 130.93 53.24 11.85
C GLN A 42 129.95 52.11 11.52
N GLN A 43 130.48 51.08 10.85
CA GLN A 43 129.75 49.98 10.23
C GLN A 43 129.41 48.85 11.22
N LEU A 44 128.38 48.08 10.83
CA LEU A 44 127.93 46.76 11.30
C LEU A 44 126.88 46.70 12.42
N HIS A 45 127.02 47.41 13.54
CA HIS A 45 126.08 47.21 14.67
C HIS A 45 124.69 47.86 14.50
N GLU A 46 124.59 48.94 13.70
CA GLU A 46 123.31 49.61 13.40
C GLU A 46 122.48 48.88 12.34
N LYS A 47 123.13 48.10 11.45
CA LYS A 47 122.42 47.37 10.39
C LYS A 47 121.59 46.22 10.95
N GLU A 48 122.14 45.45 11.90
CA GLU A 48 121.40 44.40 12.62
C GLU A 48 120.26 44.97 13.47
N LYS A 49 120.45 46.14 14.10
CA LYS A 49 119.38 46.83 14.85
C LYS A 49 118.24 47.27 13.92
N LEU A 50 118.55 47.86 12.77
CA LEU A 50 117.57 48.27 11.77
C LEU A 50 116.81 47.08 11.16
N GLU A 51 117.48 45.93 10.99
CA GLU A 51 116.88 44.70 10.45
C GLU A 51 115.98 44.02 11.50
N GLN A 52 116.40 43.98 12.77
CA GLN A 52 115.54 43.57 13.90
C GLN A 52 114.35 44.50 14.10
N GLU A 53 114.51 45.81 13.90
CA GLU A 53 113.43 46.78 14.03
C GLU A 53 112.42 46.66 12.86
N LYS A 54 112.89 46.43 11.64
CA LYS A 54 112.02 46.08 10.50
C LYS A 54 111.25 44.78 10.73
N LEU A 55 111.90 43.73 11.21
CA LEU A 55 111.26 42.46 11.56
C LEU A 55 110.21 42.63 12.67
N LYS A 56 110.47 43.47 13.68
CA LYS A 56 109.48 43.81 14.71
C LYS A 56 108.27 44.56 14.14
N ILE A 57 108.47 45.52 13.25
CA ILE A 57 107.38 46.29 12.61
C ILE A 57 106.54 45.39 11.69
N GLU A 58 107.16 44.47 10.97
CA GLU A 58 106.45 43.53 10.09
C GLU A 58 105.68 42.47 10.88
N GLN A 59 106.26 41.96 11.96
CA GLN A 59 105.57 41.07 12.91
C GLN A 59 104.39 41.78 13.59
N ASP A 60 104.54 43.03 14.02
CA ASP A 60 103.46 43.82 14.64
C ASP A 60 102.30 44.08 13.67
N LYS A 61 102.59 44.34 12.38
CA LYS A 61 101.55 44.44 11.34
C LYS A 61 100.80 43.13 11.12
N LYS A 62 101.52 42.01 11.12
CA LYS A 62 100.94 40.67 10.97
C LYS A 62 100.07 40.30 12.18
N ASP A 63 100.58 40.51 13.39
CA ASP A 63 99.87 40.25 14.64
C ASP A 63 98.60 41.11 14.76
N LYS A 64 98.66 42.38 14.30
CA LYS A 64 97.50 43.27 14.26
C LYS A 64 96.46 42.86 13.21
N ALA A 65 96.89 42.37 12.06
CA ALA A 65 95.99 41.84 11.02
C ALA A 65 95.33 40.53 11.48
N ASP A 66 96.07 39.63 12.11
CA ASP A 66 95.55 38.40 12.70
C ASP A 66 94.57 38.71 13.85
N PHE A 67 94.90 39.66 14.72
CA PHE A 67 93.97 40.14 15.76
C PHE A 67 92.66 40.67 15.17
N ALA A 68 92.71 41.49 14.12
CA ALA A 68 91.51 42.02 13.46
C ALA A 68 90.66 40.92 12.81
N LEU A 69 91.31 39.94 12.15
CA LEU A 69 90.63 38.80 11.55
C LEU A 69 89.93 37.92 12.60
N GLN A 70 90.63 37.57 13.68
CA GLN A 70 90.06 36.74 14.74
C GLN A 70 88.93 37.47 15.49
N SER A 71 89.09 38.77 15.76
CA SER A 71 88.06 39.61 16.39
C SER A 71 86.79 39.67 15.52
N SER A 72 86.93 39.85 14.20
CA SER A 72 85.78 39.84 13.28
C SER A 72 85.05 38.50 13.24
N LYS A 73 85.78 37.38 13.31
CA LYS A 73 85.18 36.04 13.33
C LYS A 73 84.36 35.81 14.61
N VAL A 74 84.89 36.24 15.76
CA VAL A 74 84.17 36.17 17.04
C VAL A 74 82.85 36.92 16.99
N GLY A 75 82.83 38.14 16.42
CA GLY A 75 81.58 38.90 16.27
C GLY A 75 80.52 38.18 15.41
N ALA A 76 80.95 37.44 14.39
CA ALA A 76 80.07 36.65 13.53
C ALA A 76 79.52 35.42 14.26
N ASP A 77 80.37 34.68 14.99
CA ASP A 77 79.96 33.48 15.73
C ASP A 77 78.96 33.80 16.85
N ILE A 78 79.18 34.91 17.58
CA ILE A 78 78.24 35.39 18.59
C ILE A 78 76.87 35.69 17.95
N SER A 79 76.86 36.33 16.78
CA SER A 79 75.61 36.65 16.06
C SER A 79 74.90 35.40 15.55
N THR A 80 75.64 34.40 15.09
CA THR A 80 75.08 33.11 14.62
C THR A 80 74.41 32.36 15.77
N VAL A 81 75.05 32.30 16.94
CA VAL A 81 74.46 31.70 18.14
C VAL A 81 73.18 32.41 18.57
N ASP A 82 73.19 33.75 18.62
CA ASP A 82 72.02 34.53 19.03
C ASP A 82 70.83 34.32 18.06
N ASN A 83 71.09 34.21 16.75
CA ASN A 83 70.05 33.94 15.74
C ASN A 83 69.50 32.51 15.81
N ASP A 84 70.35 31.49 15.97
CA ASP A 84 69.93 30.09 16.11
C ASP A 84 69.05 29.89 17.35
N LEU A 85 69.46 30.46 18.49
CA LEU A 85 68.67 30.41 19.71
C LEU A 85 67.32 31.11 19.55
N LEU A 86 67.27 32.24 18.84
CA LEU A 86 66.01 32.94 18.58
C LEU A 86 65.05 32.12 17.71
N LEU A 87 65.56 31.45 16.68
CA LEU A 87 64.75 30.58 15.81
C LEU A 87 64.20 29.39 16.59
N LYS A 88 65.03 28.72 17.40
CA LYS A 88 64.62 27.62 18.27
C LYS A 88 63.60 28.05 19.32
N MET A 89 63.75 29.27 19.85
CA MET A 89 62.75 29.84 20.74
C MET A 89 61.44 30.10 20.01
N GLN A 90 61.45 30.62 18.78
CA GLN A 90 60.24 30.85 18.00
C GLN A 90 59.52 29.55 17.61
N SER A 91 60.28 28.49 17.30
CA SER A 91 59.72 27.16 17.01
C SER A 91 59.28 26.39 18.25
N GLY A 92 59.67 26.84 19.46
CA GLY A 92 59.30 26.21 20.73
C GLY A 92 60.19 25.04 21.13
N GLU A 93 61.34 24.88 20.47
CA GLU A 93 62.33 23.85 20.78
C GLU A 93 63.11 24.13 22.08
N ILE A 94 63.19 25.38 22.52
CA ILE A 94 63.92 25.79 23.72
C ILE A 94 63.20 26.89 24.49
N THR A 95 63.27 26.85 25.83
CA THR A 95 62.69 27.88 26.70
C THR A 95 63.57 29.13 26.78
N TYR A 96 63.00 30.27 27.22
CA TYR A 96 63.77 31.49 27.45
C TYR A 96 64.92 31.29 28.44
N GLN A 97 64.67 30.59 29.56
CA GLN A 97 65.69 30.34 30.58
C GLN A 97 66.82 29.46 30.04
N ASP A 98 66.48 28.41 29.29
CA ASP A 98 67.47 27.51 28.69
C ASP A 98 68.25 28.21 27.57
N ALA A 99 67.60 29.07 26.78
CA ALA A 99 68.24 29.84 25.73
C ALA A 99 69.24 30.86 26.29
N VAL A 100 68.90 31.54 27.40
CA VAL A 100 69.82 32.43 28.11
C VAL A 100 71.02 31.66 28.69
N ALA A 101 70.78 30.50 29.30
CA ALA A 101 71.85 29.65 29.83
C ALA A 101 72.76 29.08 28.73
N GLN A 102 72.16 28.62 27.62
CA GLN A 102 72.89 28.09 26.48
C GLN A 102 73.71 29.18 25.78
N ARG A 103 73.16 30.40 25.66
CA ARG A 103 73.91 31.57 25.18
C ARG A 103 75.16 31.80 26.01
N GLN A 104 75.04 31.81 27.34
CA GLN A 104 76.19 32.01 28.24
C GLN A 104 77.27 30.93 28.01
N LYS A 105 76.86 29.66 27.90
CA LYS A 105 77.78 28.54 27.66
C LYS A 105 78.46 28.63 26.29
N SER A 106 77.72 29.02 25.25
CA SER A 106 78.26 29.21 23.91
C SER A 106 79.28 30.35 23.87
N LEU A 107 79.04 31.45 24.60
CA LEU A 107 79.97 32.57 24.70
C LEU A 107 81.29 32.16 25.36
N GLU A 108 81.26 31.40 26.46
CA GLU A 108 82.48 30.87 27.09
C GLU A 108 83.27 29.96 26.15
N THR A 109 82.56 29.14 25.36
CA THR A 109 83.17 28.26 24.36
C THR A 109 83.86 29.06 23.26
N ILE A 110 83.19 30.08 22.71
CA ILE A 110 83.77 30.98 21.70
C ILE A 110 85.01 31.68 22.28
N LYS A 111 84.92 32.24 23.49
CA LYS A 111 86.07 32.91 24.15
C LYS A 111 87.27 31.97 24.26
N GLY A 112 87.06 30.73 24.69
CA GLY A 112 88.10 29.72 24.83
C GLY A 112 88.77 29.31 23.51
N GLN A 113 88.00 29.18 22.43
CA GLN A 113 88.52 28.81 21.10
C GLN A 113 89.46 29.87 20.53
N TYR A 114 89.09 31.14 20.64
CA TYR A 114 89.85 32.23 20.04
C TYR A 114 91.01 32.72 20.91
N LYS A 115 90.97 32.52 22.23
CA LYS A 115 92.04 32.93 23.16
C LYS A 115 93.42 32.39 22.78
N ASN A 116 93.49 31.14 22.32
CA ASN A 116 94.76 30.49 21.94
C ASN A 116 95.23 30.89 20.53
N SER A 117 94.37 31.54 19.74
CA SER A 117 94.62 31.91 18.34
C SER A 117 94.99 33.39 18.16
N VAL A 118 94.97 34.17 19.25
CA VAL A 118 95.34 35.59 19.26
C VAL A 118 96.78 35.73 19.73
N PRO A 119 97.62 36.58 19.07
CA PRO A 119 98.97 36.86 19.54
C PRO A 119 98.97 37.37 20.99
N LYS A 120 99.88 36.87 21.84
CA LYS A 120 99.94 37.19 23.28
C LYS A 120 100.01 38.69 23.58
N THR A 121 100.62 39.46 22.68
CA THR A 121 100.73 40.93 22.75
C THR A 121 99.38 41.65 22.69
N PHE A 122 98.33 41.01 22.17
CA PHE A 122 96.99 41.59 21.99
C PHE A 122 95.90 40.92 22.86
N GLU A 123 96.27 40.05 23.82
CA GLU A 123 95.31 39.31 24.64
C GLU A 123 94.35 40.22 25.42
N GLN A 124 94.86 41.32 26.00
CA GLN A 124 94.02 42.28 26.73
C GLN A 124 93.05 43.02 25.80
N ASN A 125 93.49 43.38 24.59
CA ASN A 125 92.65 44.03 23.59
C ASN A 125 91.54 43.09 23.11
N PHE A 126 91.84 41.80 22.97
CA PHE A 126 90.87 40.77 22.63
C PHE A 126 89.81 40.58 23.72
N ASN A 127 90.21 40.49 24.99
CA ASN A 127 89.27 40.37 26.10
C ASN A 127 88.30 41.56 26.15
N ASN A 128 88.82 42.79 25.99
CA ASN A 128 87.99 43.99 25.94
C ASN A 128 87.03 43.99 24.74
N TYR A 129 87.50 43.59 23.56
CA TYR A 129 86.67 43.48 22.35
C TYR A 129 85.56 42.43 22.51
N PHE A 130 85.89 41.25 23.05
CA PHE A 130 84.95 40.17 23.31
C PHE A 130 83.83 40.61 24.25
N GLU A 131 84.18 41.23 25.38
CA GLU A 131 83.22 41.70 26.37
C GLU A 131 82.30 42.79 25.80
N GLN A 132 82.86 43.76 25.07
CA GLN A 132 82.09 44.81 24.42
C GLN A 132 81.09 44.26 23.39
N HIS A 133 81.53 43.35 22.52
CA HIS A 133 80.66 42.76 21.50
C HIS A 133 79.62 41.80 22.07
N SER A 134 79.98 40.99 23.09
CA SER A 134 79.05 40.12 23.80
C SER A 134 77.91 40.93 24.43
N TYR A 135 78.24 42.06 25.08
CA TYR A 135 77.26 42.98 25.67
C TYR A 135 76.37 43.65 24.61
N GLN A 136 76.96 44.16 23.53
CA GLN A 136 76.19 44.75 22.43
C GLN A 136 75.24 43.74 21.80
N SER A 137 75.65 42.48 21.63
CA SER A 137 74.77 41.43 21.11
C SER A 137 73.66 41.08 22.11
N ALA A 138 73.97 41.01 23.41
CA ALA A 138 73.00 40.73 24.46
C ALA A 138 71.88 41.78 24.51
N SER A 139 72.23 43.06 24.36
CA SER A 139 71.26 44.16 24.32
C SER A 139 70.25 44.07 23.16
N LYS A 140 70.61 43.39 22.06
CA LYS A 140 69.73 43.16 20.92
C LYS A 140 68.95 41.85 21.06
N TYR A 141 69.61 40.79 21.51
CA TYR A 141 69.03 39.46 21.65
C TYR A 141 67.96 39.39 22.74
N LEU A 142 68.22 39.92 23.94
CA LEU A 142 67.32 39.76 25.09
C LEU A 142 65.90 40.30 24.85
N PRO A 143 65.70 41.51 24.28
CA PRO A 143 64.36 42.00 23.95
C PRO A 143 63.65 41.14 22.89
N MET A 144 64.39 40.61 21.89
CA MET A 144 63.82 39.75 20.85
C MET A 144 63.41 38.38 21.40
N ALA A 145 64.23 37.80 22.28
CA ALA A 145 63.94 36.55 22.97
C ALA A 145 62.70 36.69 23.89
N GLN A 146 62.59 37.79 24.63
CA GLN A 146 61.40 38.08 25.46
C GLN A 146 60.12 38.22 24.61
N LYS A 147 60.22 38.88 23.44
CA LYS A 147 59.08 39.01 22.52
C LYS A 147 58.65 37.66 21.92
N ALA A 148 59.60 36.77 21.61
CA ALA A 148 59.30 35.43 21.13
C ALA A 148 58.58 34.59 22.19
N GLU A 149 59.00 34.65 23.46
CA GLU A 149 58.32 33.99 24.58
C GLU A 149 56.88 34.50 24.76
N GLN A 150 56.67 35.82 24.66
CA GLN A 150 55.32 36.40 24.73
C GLN A 150 54.40 35.91 23.60
N GLN A 151 54.91 35.75 22.38
CA GLN A 151 54.11 35.23 21.26
C GLN A 151 53.68 33.78 21.49
N GLN A 152 54.55 32.93 22.02
CA GLN A 152 54.18 31.56 22.38
C GLN A 152 53.20 31.52 23.54
N ALA A 153 53.36 32.39 24.52
CA ALA A 153 52.42 32.51 25.62
C ALA A 153 51.01 32.90 25.12
N ILE A 154 50.89 33.76 24.11
CA ILE A 154 49.59 34.09 23.49
C ILE A 154 48.94 32.86 22.85
N VAL A 155 49.72 31.99 22.19
CA VAL A 155 49.21 30.72 21.65
C VAL A 155 48.73 29.81 22.79
N GLY A 156 49.51 29.66 23.85
CA GLY A 156 49.13 28.85 25.01
C GLY A 156 47.87 29.35 25.74
N LEU A 157 47.58 30.66 25.74
CA LEU A 157 46.31 31.20 26.25
C LEU A 157 45.11 30.69 25.44
N LYS A 158 45.26 30.58 24.11
CA LYS A 158 44.20 30.04 23.24
C LYS A 158 43.98 28.56 23.50
N ASP A 159 45.05 27.78 23.59
CA ASP A 159 44.97 26.34 23.88
C ASP A 159 44.32 26.09 25.25
N MET A 160 44.66 26.90 26.25
CA MET A 160 44.05 26.85 27.59
C MET A 160 42.56 27.17 27.53
N THR A 161 42.18 28.18 26.74
CA THR A 161 40.78 28.54 26.50
C THR A 161 40.01 27.39 25.84
N GLU A 162 40.58 26.73 24.84
CA GLU A 162 39.99 25.54 24.21
C GLU A 162 39.87 24.35 25.16
N ASN A 163 40.84 24.16 26.04
CA ASN A 163 40.77 23.10 27.06
C ASN A 163 39.66 23.37 28.09
N TYR A 164 39.45 24.62 28.48
CA TYR A 164 38.30 24.99 29.31
C TYR A 164 36.97 24.75 28.60
N LEU A 165 36.86 25.01 27.29
CA LEU A 165 35.65 24.71 26.52
C LEU A 165 35.30 23.21 26.52
N LYS A 166 36.31 22.33 26.62
CA LYS A 166 36.11 20.87 26.73
C LYS A 166 35.66 20.43 28.13
N ASN A 167 35.79 21.28 29.15
CA ASN A 167 35.33 20.99 30.49
C ASN A 167 33.92 21.55 30.72
N PRO A 168 32.88 20.71 30.78
CA PRO A 168 31.51 21.18 30.93
C PRO A 168 31.22 21.87 32.27
N ASN A 169 32.06 21.65 33.29
CA ASN A 169 31.87 22.13 34.66
C ASN A 169 32.71 23.37 35.01
N ALA A 170 33.52 23.88 34.08
CA ALA A 170 34.36 25.04 34.34
C ALA A 170 33.51 26.31 34.49
N THR A 171 33.56 26.96 35.65
CA THR A 171 32.89 28.23 35.88
C THR A 171 33.65 29.37 35.20
N GLU A 172 32.95 30.42 34.77
CA GLU A 172 33.60 31.59 34.15
C GLU A 172 34.69 32.20 35.05
N GLN A 173 34.49 32.17 36.36
CA GLN A 173 35.42 32.71 37.34
C GLN A 173 36.70 31.87 37.43
N GLU A 174 36.59 30.53 37.32
CA GLU A 174 37.74 29.63 37.23
C GLU A 174 38.52 29.84 35.92
N VAL A 175 37.81 30.00 34.80
CA VAL A 175 38.44 30.28 33.49
C VAL A 175 39.19 31.61 33.52
N GLN A 176 38.53 32.67 33.97
CA GLN A 176 39.14 33.99 34.10
C GLN A 176 40.37 33.96 35.01
N SER A 177 40.25 33.31 36.18
CA SER A 177 41.37 33.19 37.13
C SER A 177 42.53 32.40 36.53
N GLY A 178 42.25 31.29 35.84
CA GLY A 178 43.26 30.47 35.18
C GLY A 178 44.01 31.22 34.07
N LEU A 179 43.28 31.87 33.17
CA LEU A 179 43.86 32.68 32.10
C LEU A 179 44.69 33.85 32.68
N GLN A 180 44.22 34.47 33.76
CA GLN A 180 44.92 35.58 34.40
C GLN A 180 46.21 35.15 35.10
N VAL A 181 46.21 34.01 35.81
CA VAL A 181 47.42 33.44 36.43
C VAL A 181 48.46 33.11 35.36
N TYR A 182 48.03 32.46 34.28
CA TYR A 182 48.91 32.11 33.17
C TYR A 182 49.50 33.37 32.49
N ALA A 183 48.65 34.34 32.15
CA ALA A 183 49.08 35.59 31.53
C ALA A 183 50.10 36.37 32.39
N ARG A 184 49.85 36.49 33.70
CA ARG A 184 50.77 37.14 34.64
C ARG A 184 52.12 36.43 34.71
N SER A 185 52.12 35.10 34.71
CA SER A 185 53.37 34.30 34.74
C SER A 185 54.24 34.49 33.50
N LYS A 186 53.67 34.97 32.38
CA LYS A 186 54.33 35.14 31.08
C LYS A 186 54.46 36.60 30.62
N GLY A 187 54.13 37.56 31.50
CA GLY A 187 54.24 38.99 31.20
C GLY A 187 53.27 39.49 30.12
N LEU A 188 52.11 38.83 29.95
CA LEU A 188 51.06 39.27 29.03
C LEU A 188 50.14 40.30 29.68
N THR A 189 49.57 41.20 28.86
CA THR A 189 48.64 42.24 29.34
C THR A 189 47.25 41.67 29.63
N GLN A 190 46.50 42.37 30.48
CA GLN A 190 45.11 42.02 30.81
C GLN A 190 44.21 41.98 29.57
N ALA A 191 44.49 42.80 28.54
CA ALA A 191 43.73 42.80 27.29
C ALA A 191 43.74 41.44 26.57
N TYR A 192 44.82 40.66 26.66
CA TYR A 192 44.84 39.31 26.10
C TYR A 192 43.94 38.34 26.86
N VAL A 193 43.87 38.48 28.19
CA VAL A 193 42.98 37.68 29.04
C VAL A 193 41.53 38.00 28.71
N ASP A 194 41.19 39.28 28.62
CA ASP A 194 39.82 39.73 28.37
C ASP A 194 39.32 39.29 26.98
N ASN A 195 40.17 39.38 25.95
CA ASN A 195 39.85 38.90 24.60
C ASN A 195 39.62 37.38 24.56
N ASN A 196 40.46 36.58 25.23
CA ASN A 196 40.30 35.13 25.27
C ASN A 196 39.07 34.73 26.12
N LEU A 197 38.76 35.47 27.18
CA LEU A 197 37.55 35.25 27.97
C LEU A 197 36.28 35.57 27.17
N LEU A 198 36.27 36.66 26.40
CA LEU A 198 35.16 36.96 25.48
C LEU A 198 35.00 35.86 24.41
N GLU A 199 36.10 35.37 23.85
CA GLU A 199 36.10 34.26 22.90
C GLU A 199 35.56 32.97 23.54
N TYR A 200 35.96 32.67 24.79
CA TYR A 200 35.44 31.57 25.58
C TYR A 200 33.91 31.65 25.73
N LYS A 201 33.41 32.80 26.22
CA LYS A 201 31.98 32.99 26.46
C LYS A 201 31.16 32.84 25.19
N ASN A 202 31.60 33.47 24.10
CA ASN A 202 30.93 33.35 22.81
C ASN A 202 30.88 31.90 22.29
N LYS A 203 32.01 31.18 22.33
CA LYS A 203 32.08 29.77 21.93
C LYS A 203 31.24 28.88 22.84
N ARG A 204 31.21 29.15 24.14
CA ARG A 204 30.39 28.40 25.11
C ARG A 204 28.90 28.60 24.82
N SER A 205 28.43 29.84 24.70
CA SER A 205 27.04 30.12 24.34
C SER A 205 26.65 29.53 22.99
N SER A 206 27.56 29.51 22.01
CA SER A 206 27.35 28.85 20.71
C SER A 206 27.16 27.34 20.84
N ASN A 207 27.92 26.69 21.72
CA ASN A 207 27.76 25.27 22.01
C ASN A 207 26.45 24.99 22.76
N ASP A 208 26.10 25.83 23.73
CA ASP A 208 24.90 25.67 24.56
C ASP A 208 23.61 25.84 23.74
N VAL A 209 23.53 26.87 22.87
CA VAL A 209 22.36 27.04 21.97
C VAL A 209 22.24 25.89 20.96
N SER A 210 23.37 25.34 20.50
CA SER A 210 23.39 24.18 19.61
C SER A 210 22.91 22.91 20.31
N ALA A 211 23.36 22.68 21.55
CA ALA A 211 22.90 21.58 22.38
C ALA A 211 21.40 21.71 22.68
N PHE A 212 20.92 22.90 23.03
CA PHE A 212 19.51 23.19 23.25
C PHE A 212 18.66 22.91 22.01
N PHE A 213 19.07 23.39 20.83
CA PHE A 213 18.38 23.13 19.57
C PHE A 213 18.27 21.64 19.29
N THR A 214 19.35 20.90 19.53
CA THR A 214 19.39 19.44 19.28
C THR A 214 18.48 18.69 20.25
N ALA A 215 18.50 19.06 21.53
CA ALA A 215 17.70 18.40 22.58
C ALA A 215 16.19 18.65 22.40
N ASN A 216 15.80 19.82 21.90
CA ASN A 216 14.39 20.24 21.82
C ASN A 216 13.84 20.22 20.39
N LYS A 217 14.52 19.55 19.45
CA LYS A 217 14.20 19.60 18.01
C LYS A 217 12.74 19.21 17.67
N GLU A 218 12.13 18.35 18.47
CA GLU A 218 10.75 17.85 18.29
C GLU A 218 9.72 18.63 19.14
N ASP A 219 10.15 19.46 20.08
CA ASP A 219 9.27 20.22 20.97
C ASP A 219 9.01 21.63 20.41
N SER A 220 7.89 21.76 19.70
CA SER A 220 7.48 23.01 19.07
C SER A 220 7.20 24.16 20.06
N GLU A 221 6.76 23.86 21.28
CA GLU A 221 6.49 24.89 22.29
C GLU A 221 7.79 25.49 22.81
N THR A 222 8.77 24.63 23.11
CA THR A 222 10.08 25.04 23.59
C THR A 222 10.90 25.75 22.49
N LEU A 223 10.86 25.28 21.24
CA LEU A 223 11.53 25.98 20.12
C LEU A 223 10.89 27.33 19.81
N GLY A 224 9.57 27.46 19.97
CA GLY A 224 8.82 28.69 19.72
C GLY A 224 9.33 29.90 20.50
N GLN A 225 9.90 29.67 21.69
CA GLN A 225 10.43 30.70 22.58
C GLN A 225 11.70 31.40 22.06
N LEU A 226 12.39 30.82 21.08
CA LEU A 226 13.69 31.30 20.55
C LEU A 226 13.66 31.59 19.04
N THR A 227 12.50 31.92 18.48
CA THR A 227 12.30 32.14 17.04
C THR A 227 12.73 33.53 16.55
N THR A 228 13.07 34.45 17.45
CA THR A 228 13.53 35.80 17.08
C THR A 228 14.95 36.09 17.57
N PRO A 229 15.74 36.91 16.87
CA PRO A 229 17.10 37.26 17.30
C PRO A 229 17.16 37.87 18.71
N GLU A 230 16.14 38.64 19.10
CA GLU A 230 16.04 39.27 20.42
C GLU A 230 15.85 38.23 21.53
N SER A 231 15.01 37.23 21.29
CA SER A 231 14.79 36.13 22.23
C SER A 231 16.06 35.28 22.41
N VAL A 232 16.73 34.94 21.32
CA VAL A 232 18.01 34.20 21.35
C VAL A 232 19.06 34.99 22.12
N SER A 233 19.20 36.29 21.86
CA SER A 233 20.20 37.14 22.52
C SER A 233 19.88 37.36 24.01
N LYS A 234 18.61 37.29 24.40
CA LYS A 234 18.21 37.37 25.82
C LYS A 234 18.58 36.10 26.60
N PHE A 235 18.43 34.93 25.99
CA PHE A 235 18.76 33.65 26.61
C PHE A 235 20.25 33.29 26.50
N TYR A 236 20.93 33.76 25.44
CA TYR A 236 22.35 33.52 25.16
C TYR A 236 23.06 34.87 24.88
N PRO A 237 23.36 35.66 25.92
CA PRO A 237 23.81 37.04 25.78
C PRO A 237 25.20 37.22 25.17
N ASP A 238 26.06 36.19 25.21
CA ASP A 238 27.43 36.28 24.66
C ASP A 238 27.52 35.92 23.16
N LEU A 239 26.39 35.63 22.51
CA LEU A 239 26.33 35.46 21.05
C LEU A 239 26.46 36.81 20.32
N THR A 240 27.04 36.78 19.12
CA THR A 240 27.00 37.94 18.23
C THR A 240 25.61 38.09 17.61
N GLN A 241 25.29 39.30 17.15
CA GLN A 241 24.02 39.56 16.47
C GLN A 241 23.79 38.62 15.27
N GLU A 242 24.83 38.37 14.48
CA GLU A 242 24.79 37.45 13.33
C GLU A 242 24.51 36.00 13.76
N GLN A 243 25.11 35.55 14.87
CA GLN A 243 24.86 34.22 15.43
C GLN A 243 23.43 34.11 15.96
N SER A 244 22.92 35.14 16.64
CA SER A 244 21.54 35.17 17.14
C SER A 244 20.52 35.11 16.00
N VAL A 245 20.77 35.84 14.89
CA VAL A 245 19.94 35.76 13.67
C VAL A 245 19.98 34.36 13.08
N HIS A 246 21.17 33.79 12.88
CA HIS A 246 21.33 32.45 12.33
C HIS A 246 20.58 31.38 13.16
N TRP A 247 20.66 31.46 14.50
CA TRP A 247 19.96 30.51 15.37
C TRP A 247 18.45 30.73 15.37
N ALA A 248 17.96 31.96 15.40
CA ALA A 248 16.54 32.29 15.30
C ALA A 248 15.92 31.73 14.00
N ASP A 249 16.62 31.85 12.87
CA ASP A 249 16.21 31.27 11.59
C ASP A 249 16.16 29.74 11.66
N ARG A 250 17.16 29.10 12.28
CA ARG A 250 17.21 27.64 12.46
C ARG A 250 16.04 27.13 13.32
N PHE A 251 15.72 27.82 14.41
CA PHE A 251 14.56 27.53 15.25
C PHE A 251 13.26 27.66 14.45
N SER A 252 13.09 28.75 13.71
CA SER A 252 11.90 29.01 12.89
C SER A 252 11.70 27.96 11.78
N VAL A 253 12.76 27.58 11.07
CA VAL A 253 12.70 26.55 10.02
C VAL A 253 12.35 25.18 10.60
N GLN A 254 12.88 24.83 11.78
CA GLN A 254 12.54 23.56 12.43
C GLN A 254 11.08 23.56 12.94
N LEU A 255 10.61 24.67 13.48
CA LEU A 255 9.22 24.83 13.91
C LEU A 255 8.25 24.66 12.73
N ASP A 256 8.51 25.33 11.59
CA ASP A 256 7.73 25.16 10.36
C ASP A 256 7.71 23.70 9.87
N ARG A 257 8.84 22.98 9.96
CA ARG A 257 8.89 21.55 9.65
C ARG A 257 8.01 20.72 10.59
N ASN A 258 8.05 20.97 11.90
CA ASN A 258 7.23 20.25 12.87
C ASN A 258 5.73 20.48 12.61
N THR A 259 5.32 21.72 12.36
CA THR A 259 3.94 22.08 11.99
C THR A 259 3.51 21.36 10.71
N LYS A 260 4.34 21.34 9.66
CA LYS A 260 4.05 20.63 8.41
C LYS A 260 3.89 19.12 8.61
N VAL A 261 4.69 18.50 9.48
CA VAL A 261 4.55 17.07 9.80
C VAL A 261 3.21 16.80 10.50
N GLN A 262 2.81 17.65 11.46
CA GLN A 262 1.51 17.54 12.13
C GLN A 262 0.34 17.74 11.16
N GLU A 263 0.41 18.75 10.29
CA GLU A 263 -0.60 18.96 9.24
C GLU A 263 -0.71 17.77 8.28
N GLN A 264 0.43 17.17 7.89
CA GLN A 264 0.42 15.98 7.03
C GLN A 264 -0.19 14.77 7.74
N GLN A 265 0.07 14.58 9.03
CA GLN A 265 -0.55 13.51 9.82
C GLN A 265 -2.07 13.70 9.90
N LEU A 266 -2.53 14.92 10.21
CA LEU A 266 -3.95 15.25 10.21
C LEU A 266 -4.60 15.04 8.84
N ARG A 267 -3.94 15.46 7.75
CA ARG A 267 -4.43 15.22 6.39
C ARG A 267 -4.54 13.73 6.05
N ARG A 268 -3.59 12.89 6.50
CA ARG A 268 -3.67 11.44 6.31
C ARG A 268 -4.85 10.84 7.06
N ILE A 269 -5.06 11.23 8.31
CA ILE A 269 -6.21 10.79 9.12
C ILE A 269 -7.53 11.19 8.45
N GLU A 270 -7.64 12.43 7.96
CA GLU A 270 -8.83 12.89 7.22
C GLU A 270 -9.02 12.14 5.89
N GLN A 271 -7.95 11.88 5.13
CA GLN A 271 -8.02 11.07 3.89
C GLN A 271 -8.45 9.62 4.15
N ASP A 272 -7.93 8.99 5.21
CA ASP A 272 -8.31 7.64 5.60
C ASP A 272 -9.77 7.59 6.06
N ALA A 273 -10.24 8.63 6.76
CA ALA A 273 -11.64 8.79 7.13
C ALA A 273 -12.54 8.98 5.90
N GLU A 274 -12.13 9.81 4.93
CA GLU A 274 -12.85 10.02 3.67
C GLU A 274 -12.98 8.71 2.86
N ASN A 275 -11.90 7.93 2.76
CA ASN A 275 -11.92 6.63 2.11
C ASN A 275 -12.86 5.65 2.84
N THR A 276 -12.81 5.64 4.18
CA THR A 276 -13.70 4.81 5.02
C THR A 276 -15.18 5.13 4.79
N ILE A 277 -15.53 6.42 4.67
CA ILE A 277 -16.88 6.89 4.32
C ILE A 277 -17.28 6.41 2.93
N ARG A 278 -16.39 6.52 1.94
CA ARG A 278 -16.64 6.07 0.57
C ARG A 278 -16.92 4.57 0.50
N GLU A 279 -16.13 3.76 1.20
CA GLU A 279 -16.36 2.31 1.30
C GLU A 279 -17.70 1.99 1.97
N MET A 280 -17.98 2.64 3.10
CA MET A 280 -19.24 2.47 3.81
C MET A 280 -20.43 2.80 2.91
N ARG A 281 -20.38 3.90 2.18
CA ARG A 281 -21.41 4.28 1.22
C ARG A 281 -21.60 3.23 0.12
N SER A 282 -20.52 2.68 -0.42
CA SER A 282 -20.58 1.62 -1.43
C SER A 282 -21.26 0.35 -0.90
N ASP A 283 -20.90 -0.09 0.31
CA ASP A 283 -21.51 -1.27 0.94
C ASP A 283 -23.02 -1.08 1.13
N ILE A 284 -23.41 0.11 1.58
CA ILE A 284 -24.82 0.50 1.74
C ILE A 284 -25.55 0.48 0.40
N GLU A 285 -24.98 1.09 -0.64
CA GLU A 285 -25.60 1.17 -1.97
C GLU A 285 -25.70 -0.20 -2.66
N THR A 286 -24.83 -1.15 -2.34
CA THR A 286 -24.92 -2.54 -2.82
C THR A 286 -25.90 -3.40 -2.00
N GLY A 287 -26.33 -2.93 -0.83
CA GLY A 287 -27.20 -3.69 0.08
C GLY A 287 -26.48 -4.79 0.87
N LEU A 288 -25.15 -4.85 0.79
CA LEU A 288 -24.33 -5.73 1.63
C LEU A 288 -24.02 -4.98 2.93
N ILE A 289 -24.70 -5.34 4.02
CA ILE A 289 -24.43 -4.69 5.29
C ILE A 289 -23.14 -5.25 5.90
N PRO A 290 -22.14 -4.39 6.20
CA PRO A 290 -20.94 -4.81 6.91
C PRO A 290 -21.27 -5.41 8.28
N SER A 291 -20.46 -6.35 8.73
CA SER A 291 -20.60 -6.91 10.07
C SER A 291 -20.42 -5.82 11.15
N GLU A 292 -20.95 -6.08 12.35
CA GLU A 292 -20.80 -5.17 13.50
C GLU A 292 -19.32 -4.89 13.85
N ALA A 293 -18.45 -5.89 13.63
CA ALA A 293 -17.01 -5.73 13.80
C ALA A 293 -16.42 -4.72 12.80
N VAL A 294 -16.79 -4.83 11.52
CA VAL A 294 -16.35 -3.89 10.46
C VAL A 294 -16.89 -2.49 10.74
N MET A 295 -18.15 -2.37 11.19
CA MET A 295 -18.74 -1.09 11.57
C MET A 295 -18.01 -0.43 12.74
N SER A 296 -17.59 -1.21 13.74
CA SER A 296 -16.85 -0.72 14.90
C SER A 296 -15.43 -0.27 14.54
N GLU A 297 -14.75 -1.03 13.67
CA GLU A 297 -13.44 -0.65 13.14
C GLU A 297 -13.50 0.66 12.35
N ARG A 298 -14.48 0.80 11.46
CA ARG A 298 -14.67 2.01 10.67
C ARG A 298 -15.03 3.22 11.53
N LEU A 299 -15.86 3.04 12.57
CA LEU A 299 -16.17 4.10 13.54
C LEU A 299 -14.90 4.61 14.23
N ALA A 300 -13.98 3.72 14.59
CA ALA A 300 -12.72 4.10 15.22
C ALA A 300 -11.83 4.97 14.30
N LYS A 301 -11.87 4.72 12.98
CA LYS A 301 -11.11 5.50 11.99
C LYS A 301 -11.67 6.90 11.73
N VAL A 302 -12.98 7.09 11.87
CA VAL A 302 -13.64 8.39 11.63
C VAL A 302 -13.84 9.22 12.90
N LYS A 303 -13.61 8.65 14.08
CA LYS A 303 -13.88 9.33 15.35
C LYS A 303 -12.97 10.54 15.52
N GLY A 304 -13.57 11.71 15.78
CA GLY A 304 -12.85 12.98 15.94
C GLY A 304 -12.42 13.65 14.63
N THR A 305 -12.77 13.10 13.47
CA THR A 305 -12.53 13.74 12.16
C THR A 305 -13.76 14.51 11.69
N THR A 306 -13.60 15.31 10.62
CA THR A 306 -14.74 16.03 10.02
C THR A 306 -15.84 15.11 9.47
N HIS A 307 -15.52 13.82 9.28
CA HIS A 307 -16.40 12.80 8.70
C HIS A 307 -17.24 12.01 9.73
N GLU A 308 -17.05 12.21 11.04
CA GLU A 308 -17.75 11.43 12.08
C GLU A 308 -19.29 11.56 11.97
N THR A 309 -19.79 12.76 11.65
CA THR A 309 -21.23 13.03 11.52
C THR A 309 -21.82 12.28 10.34
N GLU A 310 -21.15 12.27 9.20
CA GLU A 310 -21.57 11.56 8.00
C GLU A 310 -21.59 10.04 8.25
N PHE A 311 -20.57 9.50 8.93
CA PHE A 311 -20.54 8.08 9.32
C PHE A 311 -21.74 7.68 10.19
N LYS A 312 -22.10 8.52 11.17
CA LYS A 312 -23.28 8.30 12.03
C LYS A 312 -24.58 8.34 11.24
N GLN A 313 -24.69 9.20 10.22
CA GLN A 313 -25.86 9.24 9.34
C GLN A 313 -25.97 7.94 8.53
N TYR A 314 -24.88 7.50 7.89
CA TYR A 314 -24.84 6.23 7.15
C TYR A 314 -25.15 5.02 8.03
N SER A 315 -24.67 5.02 9.28
CA SER A 315 -24.99 3.97 10.25
C SER A 315 -26.49 3.89 10.55
N LYS A 316 -27.18 5.03 10.66
CA LYS A 316 -28.64 5.06 10.84
C LYS A 316 -29.36 4.54 9.60
N SER A 317 -28.92 4.96 8.41
CA SER A 317 -29.51 4.50 7.14
C SER A 317 -29.30 3.00 6.92
N LEU A 318 -28.21 2.39 7.40
CA LEU A 318 -28.00 0.94 7.37
C LEU A 318 -29.09 0.17 8.11
N VAL A 319 -29.46 0.61 9.31
CA VAL A 319 -30.52 -0.04 10.11
C VAL A 319 -31.87 0.03 9.40
N GLU A 320 -32.14 1.17 8.76
CA GLU A 320 -33.34 1.35 7.93
C GLU A 320 -33.32 0.42 6.72
N VAL A 321 -32.21 0.36 5.97
CA VAL A 321 -32.01 -0.53 4.82
C VAL A 321 -32.20 -2.00 5.23
N GLN A 322 -31.60 -2.43 6.35
CA GLN A 322 -31.78 -3.79 6.89
C GLN A 322 -33.25 -4.11 7.14
N SER A 323 -33.95 -3.22 7.83
CA SER A 323 -35.36 -3.40 8.15
C SER A 323 -36.21 -3.41 6.88
N PHE A 324 -35.85 -2.57 5.91
CA PHE A 324 -36.51 -2.46 4.62
C PHE A 324 -36.32 -3.70 3.74
N MET A 325 -35.13 -4.30 3.70
CA MET A 325 -34.84 -5.52 2.93
C MET A 325 -35.67 -6.73 3.39
N ARG A 326 -36.03 -6.76 4.69
CA ARG A 326 -36.86 -7.84 5.27
C ARG A 326 -38.34 -7.75 4.90
N LEU A 327 -38.80 -6.61 4.40
CA LEU A 327 -40.19 -6.44 3.98
C LEU A 327 -40.46 -7.15 2.64
N GLY A 328 -41.70 -7.57 2.42
CA GLY A 328 -42.17 -8.07 1.13
C GLY A 328 -42.14 -6.98 0.04
N PRO A 329 -42.16 -7.33 -1.26
CA PRO A 329 -42.03 -6.39 -2.37
C PRO A 329 -43.08 -5.27 -2.34
N ASP A 330 -44.35 -5.62 -2.11
CA ASP A 330 -45.44 -4.64 -2.02
C ASP A 330 -45.30 -3.71 -0.80
N GLN A 331 -44.82 -4.26 0.33
CA GLN A 331 -44.55 -3.48 1.54
C GLN A 331 -43.38 -2.53 1.32
N ARG A 332 -42.33 -2.96 0.62
CA ARG A 332 -41.19 -2.10 0.23
C ARG A 332 -41.65 -0.97 -0.68
N GLU A 333 -42.50 -1.25 -1.68
CA GLU A 333 -43.02 -0.20 -2.57
C GLU A 333 -43.93 0.78 -1.81
N ALA A 334 -44.82 0.28 -0.95
CA ALA A 334 -45.67 1.12 -0.11
C ALA A 334 -44.84 2.02 0.85
N TYR A 335 -43.77 1.47 1.43
CA TYR A 335 -42.84 2.21 2.27
C TYR A 335 -42.13 3.32 1.48
N LEU A 336 -41.63 3.01 0.27
CA LEU A 336 -41.02 3.99 -0.63
C LEU A 336 -42.01 5.09 -1.03
N ALA A 337 -43.24 4.73 -1.41
CA ALA A 337 -44.28 5.69 -1.77
C ALA A 337 -44.59 6.64 -0.61
N LYS A 338 -44.73 6.12 0.63
CA LYS A 338 -44.94 6.93 1.83
C LYS A 338 -43.77 7.89 2.08
N LYS A 339 -42.53 7.41 1.97
CA LYS A 339 -41.32 8.23 2.11
C LYS A 339 -41.25 9.34 1.05
N ARG A 340 -41.55 9.03 -0.22
CA ARG A 340 -41.61 10.01 -1.32
C ARG A 340 -42.66 11.09 -1.06
N ALA A 341 -43.86 10.68 -0.62
CA ALA A 341 -44.94 11.61 -0.30
C ALA A 341 -44.57 12.53 0.88
N ASN A 342 -43.94 11.99 1.93
CA ASN A 342 -43.47 12.81 3.06
C ASN A 342 -42.38 13.81 2.63
N ALA A 343 -41.44 13.39 1.79
CA ALA A 343 -40.40 14.28 1.27
C ALA A 343 -40.96 15.44 0.42
N GLN A 344 -42.08 15.23 -0.28
CA GLN A 344 -42.75 16.26 -1.07
C GLN A 344 -43.61 17.22 -0.23
N ASN A 345 -44.21 16.73 0.86
CA ASN A 345 -45.24 17.45 1.62
C ASN A 345 -44.74 18.08 2.93
N THR A 346 -43.45 17.94 3.27
CA THR A 346 -42.88 18.46 4.52
C THR A 346 -41.63 19.27 4.21
N ALA A 347 -41.48 20.44 4.85
CA ALA A 347 -40.24 21.22 4.77
C ALA A 347 -39.08 20.37 5.31
N GLN A 348 -38.01 20.23 4.53
CA GLN A 348 -36.86 19.39 4.87
C GLN A 348 -35.70 20.26 5.32
N ASP A 349 -35.16 19.98 6.50
CA ASP A 349 -33.95 20.67 7.01
C ASP A 349 -32.70 20.32 6.17
N ASN A 350 -32.64 19.11 5.59
CA ASN A 350 -31.60 18.69 4.66
C ASN A 350 -32.15 17.91 3.45
N PRO A 351 -32.52 18.60 2.35
CA PRO A 351 -33.08 17.96 1.15
C PRO A 351 -32.15 16.97 0.44
N GLN A 352 -30.83 17.14 0.54
CA GLN A 352 -29.85 16.26 -0.12
C GLN A 352 -29.80 14.88 0.52
N ASP A 353 -29.79 14.82 1.85
CA ASP A 353 -29.80 13.56 2.61
C ASP A 353 -31.07 12.75 2.34
N VAL A 354 -32.22 13.43 2.26
CA VAL A 354 -33.52 12.81 1.97
C VAL A 354 -33.52 12.23 0.55
N SER A 355 -33.02 12.97 -0.43
CA SER A 355 -32.88 12.50 -1.82
C SER A 355 -31.97 11.29 -1.92
N TRP A 356 -30.81 11.32 -1.24
CA TRP A 356 -29.88 10.20 -1.19
C TRP A 356 -30.51 8.95 -0.55
N ASN A 357 -31.18 9.10 0.60
CA ASN A 357 -31.85 7.99 1.29
C ASN A 357 -32.97 7.37 0.43
N LEU A 358 -33.77 8.19 -0.26
CA LEU A 358 -34.79 7.70 -1.19
C LEU A 358 -34.17 6.91 -2.35
N LYS A 359 -33.06 7.39 -2.92
CA LYS A 359 -32.34 6.69 -3.98
C LYS A 359 -31.79 5.36 -3.47
N LEU A 360 -31.19 5.36 -2.28
CA LEU A 360 -30.67 4.16 -1.63
C LEU A 360 -31.76 3.10 -1.43
N LEU A 361 -32.90 3.47 -0.84
CA LEU A 361 -34.02 2.55 -0.64
C LEU A 361 -34.59 2.04 -1.97
N SER A 362 -34.64 2.90 -3.00
CA SER A 362 -35.10 2.50 -4.34
C SER A 362 -34.16 1.49 -4.99
N ASN A 363 -32.84 1.68 -4.87
CA ASN A 363 -31.85 0.72 -5.35
C ASN A 363 -31.93 -0.60 -4.58
N THR A 364 -32.07 -0.52 -3.25
CA THR A 364 -32.25 -1.69 -2.38
C THR A 364 -33.49 -2.50 -2.77
N HIS A 365 -34.60 -1.84 -3.09
CA HIS A 365 -35.81 -2.50 -3.57
C HIS A 365 -35.54 -3.29 -4.86
N ASN A 366 -34.87 -2.67 -5.84
CA ASN A 366 -34.53 -3.32 -7.11
C ASN A 366 -33.59 -4.50 -6.92
N ASN A 367 -32.55 -4.36 -6.08
CA ASN A 367 -31.62 -5.44 -5.77
C ASN A 367 -32.34 -6.63 -5.12
N MET A 368 -33.26 -6.35 -4.17
CA MET A 368 -34.05 -7.41 -3.54
C MET A 368 -35.02 -8.08 -4.51
N LEU A 369 -35.64 -7.35 -5.44
CA LEU A 369 -36.44 -7.95 -6.51
C LEU A 369 -35.61 -8.88 -7.40
N ASP A 370 -34.36 -8.49 -7.70
CA ASP A 370 -33.44 -9.33 -8.45
C ASP A 370 -33.07 -10.60 -7.68
N TYR A 371 -32.73 -10.48 -6.39
CA TYR A 371 -32.45 -11.64 -5.54
C TYR A 371 -33.66 -12.57 -5.42
N GLU A 372 -34.87 -12.03 -5.22
CA GLU A 372 -36.10 -12.84 -5.17
C GLU A 372 -36.37 -13.60 -6.48
N LYS A 373 -35.95 -13.05 -7.62
CA LYS A 373 -36.11 -13.69 -8.94
C LYS A 373 -34.98 -14.64 -9.30
N ASN A 374 -33.74 -14.29 -8.99
CA ASN A 374 -32.55 -14.93 -9.55
C ASN A 374 -31.66 -15.61 -8.49
N ASN A 375 -31.78 -15.25 -7.22
CA ASN A 375 -30.99 -15.80 -6.11
C ASN A 375 -31.83 -15.97 -4.83
N SER A 376 -32.83 -16.84 -4.90
CA SER A 376 -33.82 -16.99 -3.82
C SER A 376 -33.21 -17.46 -2.48
N SER A 377 -32.07 -18.16 -2.54
CA SER A 377 -31.30 -18.53 -1.35
C SER A 377 -30.75 -17.30 -0.62
N LEU A 378 -30.16 -16.34 -1.35
CA LEU A 378 -29.65 -15.10 -0.76
C LEU A 378 -30.81 -14.24 -0.24
N ALA A 379 -31.89 -14.11 -1.02
CA ALA A 379 -33.08 -13.37 -0.60
C ALA A 379 -33.65 -13.92 0.71
N TYR A 380 -33.74 -15.25 0.84
CA TYR A 380 -34.18 -15.90 2.07
C TYR A 380 -33.27 -15.58 3.25
N SER A 381 -31.95 -15.67 3.06
CA SER A 381 -30.96 -15.37 4.11
C SER A 381 -31.05 -13.93 4.60
N ILE A 382 -31.13 -12.96 3.68
CA ILE A 382 -31.28 -11.54 4.01
C ILE A 382 -32.56 -11.29 4.82
N LYS A 383 -33.68 -11.87 4.39
CA LYS A 383 -34.99 -11.63 5.00
C LYS A 383 -35.14 -12.24 6.38
N THR A 384 -34.64 -13.46 6.54
CA THR A 384 -34.85 -14.24 7.78
C THR A 384 -33.68 -14.17 8.74
N GLY A 385 -32.49 -13.77 8.26
CA GLY A 385 -31.24 -13.92 9.00
C GLY A 385 -30.79 -15.37 9.17
N GLN A 386 -31.39 -16.32 8.44
CA GLN A 386 -31.11 -17.74 8.54
C GLN A 386 -30.57 -18.29 7.22
N GLU A 387 -29.58 -19.18 7.31
CA GLU A 387 -29.07 -19.90 6.14
C GLU A 387 -29.90 -21.15 5.86
N LEU A 388 -30.03 -21.48 4.58
CA LEU A 388 -30.60 -22.76 4.15
C LEU A 388 -29.68 -23.92 4.52
N THR A 389 -30.24 -25.13 4.64
CA THR A 389 -29.42 -26.31 4.94
C THR A 389 -28.41 -26.51 3.79
N PRO A 390 -27.09 -26.57 4.06
CA PRO A 390 -26.09 -26.72 3.01
C PRO A 390 -26.21 -28.10 2.36
N VAL A 391 -26.11 -28.15 1.03
CA VAL A 391 -26.20 -29.40 0.25
C VAL A 391 -25.03 -29.45 -0.74
N PRO A 392 -24.07 -30.38 -0.58
CA PRO A 392 -22.95 -30.51 -1.53
C PRO A 392 -23.44 -30.83 -2.95
N THR A 393 -22.88 -30.16 -3.96
CA THR A 393 -23.23 -30.38 -5.38
C THR A 393 -22.94 -31.79 -5.84
N THR A 394 -21.85 -32.40 -5.35
CA THR A 394 -21.51 -33.81 -5.59
C THR A 394 -22.59 -34.77 -5.11
N SER A 395 -23.18 -34.53 -3.94
CA SER A 395 -24.29 -35.34 -3.41
C SER A 395 -25.58 -35.17 -4.21
N ILE A 396 -25.84 -33.97 -4.76
CA ILE A 396 -26.97 -33.73 -5.68
C ILE A 396 -26.77 -34.50 -6.99
N ILE A 397 -25.56 -34.46 -7.55
CA ILE A 397 -25.19 -35.18 -8.77
C ILE A 397 -25.37 -36.70 -8.59
N MET A 398 -24.89 -37.24 -7.47
CA MET A 398 -25.00 -38.68 -7.14
C MET A 398 -26.41 -39.12 -6.75
N GLY A 399 -27.33 -38.19 -6.49
CA GLY A 399 -28.70 -38.51 -6.09
C GLY A 399 -28.79 -39.07 -4.67
N ASP A 400 -27.92 -38.64 -3.75
CA ASP A 400 -27.99 -39.04 -2.34
C ASP A 400 -29.38 -38.70 -1.78
N PRO A 401 -30.14 -39.69 -1.26
CA PRO A 401 -31.47 -39.46 -0.70
C PRO A 401 -31.53 -38.36 0.35
N LYS A 402 -30.48 -38.21 1.17
CA LYS A 402 -30.40 -37.14 2.18
C LYS A 402 -30.24 -35.77 1.54
N ALA A 403 -29.40 -35.66 0.51
CA ALA A 403 -29.20 -34.42 -0.23
C ALA A 403 -30.47 -33.98 -0.97
N VAL A 404 -31.14 -34.92 -1.66
CA VAL A 404 -32.41 -34.66 -2.35
C VAL A 404 -33.50 -34.23 -1.35
N SER A 405 -33.56 -34.88 -0.19
CA SER A 405 -34.50 -34.51 0.88
C SER A 405 -34.21 -33.12 1.46
N ALA A 406 -32.94 -32.79 1.72
CA ALA A 406 -32.53 -31.48 2.20
C ALA A 406 -32.84 -30.37 1.18
N LEU A 407 -32.59 -30.62 -0.11
CA LEU A 407 -32.92 -29.70 -1.19
C LEU A 407 -34.44 -29.47 -1.29
N SER A 408 -35.23 -30.54 -1.13
CA SER A 408 -36.69 -30.44 -1.05
C SER A 408 -37.18 -29.63 0.15
N LYS A 409 -36.54 -29.80 1.31
CA LYS A 409 -36.82 -29.01 2.51
C LYS A 409 -36.53 -27.53 2.25
N ASN A 410 -35.38 -27.21 1.66
CA ASN A 410 -35.01 -25.83 1.33
C ASN A 410 -36.03 -25.18 0.37
N ILE A 411 -36.50 -25.89 -0.66
CA ILE A 411 -37.56 -25.43 -1.58
C ILE A 411 -38.84 -25.09 -0.81
N LYS A 412 -39.28 -25.99 0.09
CA LYS A 412 -40.48 -25.76 0.91
C LYS A 412 -40.32 -24.56 1.84
N THR A 413 -39.13 -24.39 2.42
CA THR A 413 -38.80 -23.24 3.28
C THR A 413 -38.88 -21.93 2.52
N ILE A 414 -38.26 -21.84 1.34
CA ILE A 414 -38.35 -20.66 0.46
C ILE A 414 -39.80 -20.42 0.06
N HIS A 415 -40.53 -21.45 -0.35
CA HIS A 415 -41.91 -21.32 -0.76
C HIS A 415 -42.81 -20.79 0.36
N ALA A 416 -42.66 -21.30 1.58
CA ALA A 416 -43.39 -20.82 2.75
C ALA A 416 -43.08 -19.35 3.04
N ASN A 417 -41.80 -18.95 2.97
CA ASN A 417 -41.40 -17.55 3.15
C ASN A 417 -41.98 -16.64 2.05
N ASN A 418 -41.93 -17.08 0.79
CA ASN A 418 -42.47 -16.33 -0.33
C ASN A 418 -43.98 -16.12 -0.21
N ILE A 419 -44.73 -17.10 0.32
CA ILE A 419 -46.17 -16.93 0.59
C ILE A 419 -46.40 -15.87 1.67
N LEU A 420 -45.65 -15.89 2.78
CA LEU A 420 -45.77 -14.91 3.86
C LEU A 420 -45.50 -13.48 3.37
N ASP A 421 -44.52 -13.33 2.48
CA ASP A 421 -44.08 -12.04 1.95
C ASP A 421 -44.89 -11.55 0.73
N GLY A 422 -45.80 -12.37 0.19
CA GLY A 422 -46.50 -12.07 -1.07
C GLY A 422 -45.60 -12.09 -2.31
N VAL A 423 -44.48 -12.80 -2.26
CA VAL A 423 -43.48 -12.88 -3.33
C VAL A 423 -43.83 -13.99 -4.32
N ASN A 424 -43.94 -13.65 -5.60
CA ASN A 424 -44.01 -14.63 -6.70
C ASN A 424 -42.62 -14.78 -7.38
N GLY A 425 -41.62 -15.15 -6.59
CA GLY A 425 -40.21 -15.27 -6.98
C GLY A 425 -39.79 -16.70 -7.30
N SER A 426 -38.49 -16.87 -7.59
CA SER A 426 -37.91 -18.18 -7.85
C SER A 426 -37.95 -19.06 -6.60
N LEU A 427 -38.16 -20.36 -6.80
CA LEU A 427 -38.09 -21.37 -5.74
C LEU A 427 -36.77 -22.16 -5.79
N ASN A 428 -35.77 -21.67 -6.52
CA ASN A 428 -34.47 -22.34 -6.66
C ASN A 428 -33.60 -22.17 -5.40
N PRO A 429 -33.35 -23.24 -4.62
CA PRO A 429 -32.58 -23.17 -3.38
C PRO A 429 -31.06 -23.15 -3.61
N LEU A 430 -30.59 -23.29 -4.85
CA LEU A 430 -29.17 -23.36 -5.16
C LEU A 430 -28.54 -21.97 -5.13
N SER A 431 -27.41 -21.83 -4.43
CA SER A 431 -26.59 -20.63 -4.50
C SER A 431 -26.02 -20.43 -5.91
N THR A 432 -25.61 -19.21 -6.24
CA THR A 432 -24.97 -18.90 -7.54
C THR A 432 -23.75 -19.78 -7.79
N GLN A 433 -22.96 -20.06 -6.75
CA GLN A 433 -21.81 -20.96 -6.84
C GLN A 433 -22.24 -22.40 -7.18
N GLN A 434 -23.23 -22.95 -6.48
CA GLN A 434 -23.73 -24.30 -6.74
C GLN A 434 -24.33 -24.41 -8.16
N GLN A 435 -25.03 -23.38 -8.63
CA GLN A 435 -25.54 -23.31 -10.00
C GLN A 435 -24.38 -23.38 -11.02
N GLN A 436 -23.29 -22.65 -10.78
CA GLN A 436 -22.12 -22.69 -11.67
C GLN A 436 -21.44 -24.06 -11.67
N GLU A 437 -21.21 -24.66 -10.50
CA GLU A 437 -20.63 -26.00 -10.38
C GLU A 437 -21.47 -27.06 -11.12
N LEU A 438 -22.80 -26.99 -10.98
CA LEU A 438 -23.72 -27.89 -11.67
C LEU A 438 -23.78 -27.63 -13.18
N LYS A 439 -23.67 -26.38 -13.63
CA LYS A 439 -23.52 -26.03 -15.06
C LYS A 439 -22.22 -26.57 -15.65
N ASP A 440 -21.12 -26.48 -14.90
CA ASP A 440 -19.82 -26.99 -15.34
C ASP A 440 -19.83 -28.51 -15.46
N TYR A 441 -20.46 -29.19 -14.50
CA TYR A 441 -20.74 -30.63 -14.61
C TYR A 441 -21.63 -30.93 -15.82
N TRP A 442 -22.74 -30.20 -15.97
CA TRP A 442 -23.69 -30.35 -17.06
C TRP A 442 -23.03 -30.24 -18.44
N GLY A 443 -22.13 -29.28 -18.64
CA GLY A 443 -21.43 -29.10 -19.91
C GLY A 443 -20.53 -30.28 -20.30
N LYS A 444 -20.06 -31.06 -19.32
CA LYS A 444 -19.13 -32.20 -19.52
C LYS A 444 -19.82 -33.57 -19.41
N ALA A 445 -21.01 -33.62 -18.81
CA ALA A 445 -21.73 -34.85 -18.52
C ALA A 445 -22.25 -35.55 -19.80
N LYS A 446 -22.25 -36.89 -19.79
CA LYS A 446 -22.87 -37.70 -20.84
C LYS A 446 -24.40 -37.65 -20.70
N PRO A 447 -25.19 -37.96 -21.75
CA PRO A 447 -26.65 -37.89 -21.67
C PRO A 447 -27.30 -38.68 -20.52
N GLY A 448 -26.77 -39.86 -20.15
CA GLY A 448 -27.27 -40.62 -19.00
C GLY A 448 -27.01 -39.93 -17.64
N ASP A 449 -25.84 -39.32 -17.50
CA ASP A 449 -25.45 -38.55 -16.32
C ASP A 449 -26.29 -37.26 -16.20
N LYS A 450 -26.56 -36.62 -17.34
CA LYS A 450 -27.47 -35.48 -17.47
C LYS A 450 -28.89 -35.85 -17.02
N LEU A 451 -29.41 -36.97 -17.51
CA LEU A 451 -30.74 -37.46 -17.11
C LEU A 451 -30.80 -37.72 -15.60
N THR A 452 -29.78 -38.35 -15.04
CA THR A 452 -29.69 -38.61 -13.59
C THR A 452 -29.78 -37.32 -12.79
N LEU A 453 -28.97 -36.32 -13.14
CA LEU A 453 -29.02 -35.00 -12.49
C LEU A 453 -30.41 -34.36 -12.61
N LEU A 454 -30.99 -34.35 -13.82
CA LEU A 454 -32.33 -33.80 -14.04
C LEU A 454 -33.38 -34.48 -13.16
N THR A 455 -33.37 -35.82 -13.08
CA THR A 455 -34.29 -36.59 -12.26
C THR A 455 -34.11 -36.31 -10.77
N ASN A 456 -32.87 -36.12 -10.30
CA ASN A 456 -32.59 -35.74 -8.91
C ASN A 456 -33.17 -34.35 -8.57
N LEU A 457 -32.90 -33.35 -9.43
CA LEU A 457 -33.42 -31.99 -9.29
C LEU A 457 -34.95 -31.95 -9.35
N PHE A 458 -35.57 -32.71 -10.26
CA PHE A 458 -37.02 -32.83 -10.35
C PHE A 458 -37.62 -33.52 -9.13
N THR A 459 -36.96 -34.54 -8.59
CA THR A 459 -37.41 -35.21 -7.36
C THR A 459 -37.38 -34.27 -6.17
N ALA A 460 -36.33 -33.44 -6.04
CA ALA A 460 -36.22 -32.43 -4.99
C ALA A 460 -37.37 -31.40 -5.03
N SER A 461 -37.89 -31.07 -6.22
CA SER A 461 -39.04 -30.16 -6.37
C SER A 461 -40.32 -30.62 -5.66
N ALA A 462 -40.40 -31.90 -5.27
CA ALA A 462 -41.53 -32.50 -4.56
C ALA A 462 -42.91 -32.22 -5.22
N GLY A 463 -42.95 -32.15 -6.55
CA GLY A 463 -44.19 -31.91 -7.31
C GLY A 463 -44.56 -30.43 -7.49
N ASN A 464 -43.75 -29.49 -6.99
CA ASN A 464 -43.94 -28.07 -7.30
C ASN A 464 -43.39 -27.77 -8.71
N ALA A 465 -44.30 -27.47 -9.64
CA ALA A 465 -43.97 -27.24 -11.05
C ALA A 465 -43.06 -26.02 -11.27
N ASN A 466 -43.21 -24.98 -10.45
CA ASN A 466 -42.36 -23.78 -10.51
C ASN A 466 -40.96 -24.09 -9.98
N ALA A 467 -40.85 -24.80 -8.84
CA ALA A 467 -39.55 -25.21 -8.32
C ALA A 467 -38.80 -26.12 -9.29
N ALA A 468 -39.50 -27.09 -9.90
CA ALA A 468 -38.93 -27.96 -10.93
C ALA A 468 -38.43 -27.16 -12.14
N ARG A 469 -39.20 -26.16 -12.58
CA ARG A 469 -38.81 -25.25 -13.66
C ARG A 469 -37.56 -24.47 -13.28
N ASP A 470 -37.58 -23.77 -12.14
CA ASP A 470 -36.55 -22.82 -11.75
C ASP A 470 -35.20 -23.52 -11.49
N ILE A 471 -35.23 -24.67 -10.80
CA ILE A 471 -34.01 -25.42 -10.49
C ILE A 471 -33.39 -26.05 -11.75
N ILE A 472 -34.21 -26.64 -12.64
CA ILE A 472 -33.72 -27.24 -13.89
C ILE A 472 -33.21 -26.14 -14.82
N LYS A 473 -33.95 -25.04 -14.97
CA LYS A 473 -33.55 -23.89 -15.78
C LYS A 473 -32.19 -23.35 -15.35
N SER A 474 -31.95 -23.28 -14.04
CA SER A 474 -30.68 -22.76 -13.50
C SER A 474 -29.45 -23.58 -13.87
N VAL A 475 -29.62 -24.83 -14.32
CA VAL A 475 -28.51 -25.74 -14.67
C VAL A 475 -28.50 -26.07 -16.16
N ALA A 476 -29.63 -26.52 -16.69
CA ALA A 476 -29.76 -27.09 -18.04
C ALA A 476 -30.31 -26.11 -19.09
N GLY A 477 -30.73 -24.90 -18.69
CA GLY A 477 -31.32 -23.92 -19.58
C GLY A 477 -32.83 -24.07 -19.76
N ASP A 478 -33.38 -23.32 -20.72
CA ASP A 478 -34.83 -23.06 -20.82
C ASP A 478 -35.66 -24.15 -21.51
N SER A 479 -35.03 -25.15 -22.14
CA SER A 479 -35.77 -26.19 -22.88
C SER A 479 -36.66 -27.03 -21.94
N GLY A 480 -37.97 -27.00 -22.22
CA GLY A 480 -38.99 -27.84 -21.63
C GLY A 480 -38.75 -29.33 -21.86
N ALA A 481 -37.95 -29.72 -22.86
CA ALA A 481 -37.53 -31.09 -23.09
C ALA A 481 -36.82 -31.69 -21.87
N TYR A 482 -35.97 -30.90 -21.19
CA TYR A 482 -35.27 -31.34 -19.99
C TYR A 482 -36.23 -31.56 -18.81
N ARG A 483 -37.23 -30.70 -18.65
CA ARG A 483 -38.26 -30.85 -17.60
C ARG A 483 -39.11 -32.10 -17.82
N LEU A 484 -39.55 -32.34 -19.05
CA LEU A 484 -40.32 -33.55 -19.36
C LEU A 484 -39.45 -34.80 -19.17
N SER A 485 -38.21 -34.79 -19.64
CA SER A 485 -37.26 -35.90 -19.45
C SER A 485 -37.06 -36.23 -17.97
N ALA A 486 -36.89 -35.21 -17.12
CA ALA A 486 -36.75 -35.39 -15.69
C ALA A 486 -37.97 -36.10 -15.06
N SER A 487 -39.17 -35.68 -15.47
CA SER A 487 -40.44 -36.27 -15.05
C SER A 487 -40.59 -37.72 -15.52
N LEU A 488 -40.23 -38.01 -16.78
CA LEU A 488 -40.22 -39.36 -17.35
C LEU A 488 -39.20 -40.27 -16.65
N GLY A 489 -37.99 -39.79 -16.39
CA GLY A 489 -36.96 -40.51 -15.65
C GLY A 489 -37.41 -40.84 -14.22
N ARG A 490 -38.06 -39.90 -13.52
CA ARG A 490 -38.65 -40.17 -12.20
C ARG A 490 -39.72 -41.26 -12.24
N ARG A 491 -40.44 -41.41 -13.36
CA ARG A 491 -41.43 -42.47 -13.59
C ARG A 491 -40.79 -43.81 -14.02
N GLY A 492 -39.47 -43.89 -14.14
CA GLY A 492 -38.75 -45.07 -14.61
C GLY A 492 -38.74 -45.23 -16.13
N LEU A 493 -39.19 -44.24 -16.90
CA LEU A 493 -39.21 -44.25 -18.37
C LEU A 493 -37.86 -43.77 -18.93
N ASN A 494 -36.77 -44.37 -18.44
CA ASN A 494 -35.40 -43.91 -18.69
C ASN A 494 -34.99 -43.98 -20.16
N ASP A 495 -35.51 -44.95 -20.91
CA ASP A 495 -35.22 -45.07 -22.34
C ASP A 495 -35.72 -43.85 -23.10
N ILE A 496 -36.99 -43.49 -22.92
CA ILE A 496 -37.62 -42.34 -23.57
C ILE A 496 -36.95 -41.04 -23.09
N ALA A 497 -36.77 -40.91 -21.78
CA ALA A 497 -36.14 -39.73 -21.20
C ALA A 497 -34.70 -39.54 -21.70
N GLY A 498 -33.92 -40.63 -21.80
CA GLY A 498 -32.56 -40.62 -22.32
C GLY A 498 -32.50 -40.25 -23.80
N GLN A 499 -33.47 -40.68 -24.60
CA GLN A 499 -33.58 -40.26 -26.01
C GLN A 499 -33.83 -38.75 -26.13
N ILE A 500 -34.76 -38.20 -25.33
CA ILE A 500 -35.06 -36.77 -25.33
C ILE A 500 -33.82 -35.97 -24.88
N VAL A 501 -33.16 -36.35 -23.78
CA VAL A 501 -31.94 -35.67 -23.31
C VAL A 501 -30.82 -35.72 -24.35
N THR A 502 -30.60 -36.87 -24.97
CA THR A 502 -29.58 -37.03 -26.02
C THR A 502 -29.91 -36.18 -27.24
N GLY A 503 -31.16 -36.19 -27.68
CA GLY A 503 -31.60 -35.39 -28.81
C GLY A 503 -31.53 -33.89 -28.56
N GLN A 504 -31.88 -33.44 -27.35
CA GLN A 504 -31.72 -32.04 -26.97
C GLN A 504 -30.24 -31.64 -26.93
N ASP A 505 -29.34 -32.50 -26.43
CA ASP A 505 -27.89 -32.24 -26.46
C ASP A 505 -27.35 -32.11 -27.90
N LEU A 506 -27.88 -32.90 -28.84
CA LEU A 506 -27.56 -32.77 -30.27
C LEU A 506 -28.04 -31.43 -30.86
N LEU A 507 -29.22 -30.97 -30.47
CA LEU A 507 -29.77 -29.67 -30.88
C LEU A 507 -28.96 -28.52 -30.29
N ASP A 508 -28.65 -28.56 -28.99
CA ASP A 508 -27.89 -27.52 -28.28
C ASP A 508 -26.47 -27.37 -28.85
N LYS A 509 -25.84 -28.49 -29.24
CA LYS A 509 -24.53 -28.53 -29.91
C LYS A 509 -24.61 -28.26 -31.41
N ASN A 510 -25.80 -27.99 -31.94
CA ASN A 510 -26.06 -27.74 -33.36
C ASN A 510 -25.57 -28.88 -34.29
N LEU A 511 -25.56 -30.11 -33.79
CA LEU A 511 -25.17 -31.32 -34.52
C LEU A 511 -26.33 -31.88 -35.37
N VAL A 512 -27.56 -31.52 -35.00
CA VAL A 512 -28.79 -31.85 -35.73
C VAL A 512 -29.61 -30.58 -35.90
N LYS A 513 -30.21 -30.39 -37.08
CA LYS A 513 -31.17 -29.31 -37.34
C LYS A 513 -32.50 -29.89 -37.80
N VAL A 514 -33.57 -29.33 -37.25
CA VAL A 514 -34.96 -29.73 -37.53
C VAL A 514 -35.72 -28.51 -38.03
N ASP A 515 -36.54 -28.68 -39.07
CA ASP A 515 -37.46 -27.63 -39.53
C ASP A 515 -38.53 -27.37 -38.45
N GLU A 516 -38.40 -26.24 -37.76
CA GLU A 516 -39.26 -25.89 -36.64
C GLU A 516 -40.69 -25.56 -37.05
N ASN A 517 -40.90 -25.01 -38.25
CA ASN A 517 -42.23 -24.60 -38.71
C ASN A 517 -43.06 -25.82 -39.04
N VAL A 518 -42.50 -26.76 -39.81
CA VAL A 518 -43.18 -28.00 -40.18
C VAL A 518 -43.39 -28.88 -38.94
N LEU A 519 -42.39 -29.00 -38.07
CA LEU A 519 -42.52 -29.76 -36.83
C LEU A 519 -43.62 -29.18 -35.92
N ARG A 520 -43.67 -27.85 -35.76
CA ARG A 520 -44.71 -27.18 -34.96
C ARG A 520 -46.10 -27.46 -35.53
N ALA A 521 -46.27 -27.37 -36.85
CA ALA A 521 -47.55 -27.66 -37.50
C ALA A 521 -47.98 -29.12 -37.28
N ASN A 522 -47.09 -30.09 -37.49
CA ASN A 522 -47.38 -31.50 -37.27
C ASN A 522 -47.69 -31.81 -35.79
N THR A 523 -46.95 -31.20 -34.87
CA THR A 523 -47.19 -31.34 -33.42
C THR A 523 -48.52 -30.72 -33.01
N ALA A 524 -48.89 -29.56 -33.56
CA ALA A 524 -50.19 -28.92 -33.34
C ALA A 524 -51.35 -29.79 -33.83
N THR A 525 -51.23 -30.35 -35.03
CA THR A 525 -52.22 -31.29 -35.58
C THR A 525 -52.35 -32.53 -34.69
N TYR A 526 -51.23 -33.11 -34.24
CA TYR A 526 -51.26 -34.27 -33.36
C TYR A 526 -51.89 -33.94 -32.00
N LEU A 527 -51.51 -32.84 -31.36
CA LEU A 527 -51.99 -32.48 -30.01
C LEU A 527 -53.37 -31.81 -30.00
N SER A 528 -54.02 -31.67 -31.15
CA SER A 528 -55.39 -31.16 -31.25
C SER A 528 -56.34 -31.90 -30.29
N GLY A 529 -57.09 -31.12 -29.50
CA GLY A 529 -57.97 -31.62 -28.44
C GLY A 529 -57.31 -31.87 -27.08
N VAL A 530 -55.97 -31.90 -27.01
CA VAL A 530 -55.20 -32.03 -25.76
C VAL A 530 -54.70 -30.66 -25.31
N THR A 531 -53.98 -29.95 -26.20
CA THR A 531 -53.44 -28.61 -25.95
C THR A 531 -53.29 -27.84 -27.27
N THR A 532 -52.96 -26.56 -27.20
CA THR A 532 -52.92 -25.65 -28.36
C THR A 532 -51.65 -24.81 -28.38
N PRO A 533 -51.13 -24.44 -29.57
CA PRO A 533 -49.97 -23.55 -29.70
C PRO A 533 -50.07 -22.29 -28.83
N GLY A 534 -48.94 -21.88 -28.24
CA GLY A 534 -48.85 -20.72 -27.35
C GLY A 534 -49.16 -21.01 -25.88
N LYS A 535 -49.68 -22.20 -25.54
CA LYS A 535 -49.80 -22.62 -24.13
C LYS A 535 -48.48 -23.23 -23.61
N PRO A 536 -48.13 -23.03 -22.32
CA PRO A 536 -46.87 -23.54 -21.77
C PRO A 536 -46.68 -25.05 -21.88
N ASP A 537 -47.75 -25.83 -21.75
CA ASP A 537 -47.74 -27.28 -21.88
C ASP A 537 -47.51 -27.73 -23.34
N PHE A 538 -48.08 -27.00 -24.31
CA PHE A 538 -47.80 -27.24 -25.73
C PHE A 538 -46.33 -27.06 -26.07
N GLU A 539 -45.71 -25.97 -25.59
CA GLU A 539 -44.29 -25.71 -25.89
C GLU A 539 -43.38 -26.78 -25.28
N ILE A 540 -43.68 -27.27 -24.07
CA ILE A 540 -42.96 -28.41 -23.46
C ILE A 540 -43.05 -29.66 -24.35
N TYR A 541 -44.24 -29.98 -24.86
CA TYR A 541 -44.39 -31.12 -25.76
C TYR A 541 -43.67 -30.90 -27.08
N LEU A 542 -43.79 -29.73 -27.70
CA LEU A 542 -43.11 -29.40 -28.95
C LEU A 542 -41.59 -29.55 -28.83
N GLU A 543 -40.99 -28.97 -27.79
CA GLU A 543 -39.55 -29.05 -27.55
C GLU A 543 -39.11 -30.50 -27.28
N SER A 544 -39.91 -31.26 -26.53
CA SER A 544 -39.64 -32.67 -26.27
C SER A 544 -39.76 -33.54 -27.52
N VAL A 545 -40.75 -33.28 -28.39
CA VAL A 545 -40.93 -33.96 -29.67
C VAL A 545 -39.76 -33.63 -30.59
N LYS A 546 -39.37 -32.35 -30.67
CA LYS A 546 -38.19 -31.91 -31.43
C LYS A 546 -36.94 -32.64 -30.99
N ALA A 547 -36.69 -32.72 -29.69
CA ALA A 547 -35.55 -33.43 -29.13
C ALA A 547 -35.60 -34.94 -29.43
N ASN A 548 -36.72 -35.62 -29.16
CA ASN A 548 -36.82 -37.05 -29.47
C ASN A 548 -36.68 -37.33 -30.98
N TYR A 549 -37.28 -36.48 -31.83
CA TYR A 549 -37.14 -36.56 -33.28
C TYR A 549 -35.69 -36.37 -33.73
N ALA A 550 -34.95 -35.41 -33.17
CA ALA A 550 -33.54 -35.22 -33.45
C ALA A 550 -32.68 -36.45 -33.10
N TYR A 551 -32.99 -37.12 -31.98
CA TYR A 551 -32.37 -38.40 -31.62
C TYR A 551 -32.69 -39.50 -32.65
N LEU A 552 -33.96 -39.63 -33.04
CA LEU A 552 -34.40 -40.65 -34.00
C LEU A 552 -33.80 -40.43 -35.39
N LEU A 553 -33.70 -39.17 -35.84
CA LEU A 553 -32.99 -38.80 -37.06
C LEU A 553 -31.51 -39.18 -37.01
N GLN A 554 -30.85 -38.91 -35.89
CA GLN A 554 -29.45 -39.28 -35.71
C GLN A 554 -29.22 -40.79 -35.71
N LYS A 555 -30.18 -41.56 -35.20
CA LYS A 555 -30.16 -43.02 -35.26
C LYS A 555 -30.52 -43.59 -36.63
N SER A 556 -31.33 -42.91 -37.43
CA SER A 556 -31.72 -43.35 -38.77
C SER A 556 -30.64 -43.09 -39.84
N GLY A 557 -29.64 -42.25 -39.54
CA GLY A 557 -28.53 -41.95 -40.44
C GLY A 557 -28.90 -41.05 -41.62
N GLN A 558 -30.04 -40.34 -41.56
CA GLN A 558 -30.53 -39.50 -42.64
C GLN A 558 -29.65 -38.24 -42.84
N VAL A 559 -29.01 -38.16 -44.02
CA VAL A 559 -28.22 -37.10 -44.67
C VAL A 559 -27.64 -35.98 -43.79
N ALA A 560 -26.32 -36.06 -43.58
CA ALA A 560 -25.51 -34.96 -43.06
C ALA A 560 -25.27 -33.87 -44.12
N ASP A 561 -25.13 -32.63 -43.65
CA ASP A 561 -24.74 -31.48 -44.45
C ASP A 561 -23.24 -31.47 -44.74
N SER A 562 -22.79 -30.48 -45.52
CA SER A 562 -21.38 -30.31 -45.87
C SER A 562 -20.46 -30.03 -44.68
N LYS A 563 -21.01 -29.78 -43.48
CA LYS A 563 -20.30 -29.61 -42.21
C LYS A 563 -20.45 -30.83 -41.29
N GLY A 564 -21.03 -31.93 -41.77
CA GLY A 564 -21.24 -33.16 -41.01
C GLY A 564 -22.43 -33.13 -40.04
N SER A 565 -23.27 -32.09 -40.07
CA SER A 565 -24.47 -31.97 -39.22
C SER A 565 -25.70 -32.51 -39.92
N LEU A 566 -26.55 -33.30 -39.26
CA LEU A 566 -27.72 -33.92 -39.90
C LEU A 566 -28.76 -32.83 -40.25
N LEU A 567 -29.10 -32.71 -41.54
CA LEU A 567 -30.09 -31.75 -42.06
C LEU A 567 -31.37 -32.49 -42.51
N SER A 568 -32.46 -32.33 -41.76
CA SER A 568 -33.79 -32.76 -42.20
C SER A 568 -34.48 -31.59 -42.92
N LYS A 569 -34.40 -31.51 -44.26
CA LYS A 569 -35.13 -30.50 -45.05
C LYS A 569 -36.64 -30.76 -45.14
N SER A 570 -37.08 -31.95 -44.74
CA SER A 570 -38.48 -32.38 -44.61
C SER A 570 -38.64 -33.19 -43.33
N ILE A 571 -39.84 -33.26 -42.75
CA ILE A 571 -40.13 -34.12 -41.61
C ILE A 571 -40.47 -35.53 -42.12
N ASP A 572 -39.73 -36.53 -41.66
CA ASP A 572 -40.05 -37.94 -41.88
C ASP A 572 -41.26 -38.31 -41.00
N GLU A 573 -42.37 -38.70 -41.62
CA GLU A 573 -43.64 -38.94 -40.94
C GLU A 573 -43.58 -40.09 -39.93
N ASP A 574 -42.83 -41.16 -40.25
CA ASP A 574 -42.68 -42.32 -39.38
C ASP A 574 -41.84 -41.98 -38.15
N LEU A 575 -40.73 -41.28 -38.34
CA LEU A 575 -39.88 -40.81 -37.24
C LEU A 575 -40.61 -39.78 -36.38
N PHE A 576 -41.39 -38.88 -36.99
CA PHE A 576 -42.23 -37.93 -36.27
C PHE A 576 -43.30 -38.65 -35.45
N HIS A 577 -44.03 -39.60 -36.05
CA HIS A 577 -45.06 -40.37 -35.36
C HIS A 577 -44.48 -41.12 -34.17
N LYS A 578 -43.30 -41.74 -34.33
CA LYS A 578 -42.58 -42.38 -33.24
C LYS A 578 -42.14 -41.40 -32.16
N ALA A 579 -41.63 -40.23 -32.54
CA ALA A 579 -41.21 -39.19 -31.60
C ALA A 579 -42.37 -38.70 -30.74
N VAL A 580 -43.51 -38.38 -31.37
CA VAL A 580 -44.67 -37.88 -30.65
C VAL A 580 -45.32 -38.94 -29.77
N LEU A 581 -45.33 -40.22 -30.19
CA LEU A 581 -45.77 -41.32 -29.34
C LEU A 581 -44.86 -41.52 -28.13
N ASN A 582 -43.53 -41.52 -28.33
CA ASN A 582 -42.55 -41.61 -27.24
C ASN A 582 -42.77 -40.51 -26.21
N VAL A 583 -42.96 -39.27 -26.65
CA VAL A 583 -43.15 -38.12 -25.77
C VAL A 583 -44.49 -38.17 -25.03
N THR A 584 -45.58 -38.51 -25.72
CA THR A 584 -46.94 -38.33 -25.19
C THR A 584 -47.57 -39.59 -24.59
N GLY A 585 -47.07 -40.79 -24.89
CA GLY A 585 -47.70 -42.06 -24.54
C GLY A 585 -48.89 -42.44 -25.46
N GLY A 586 -49.21 -41.57 -26.42
CA GLY A 586 -50.35 -41.72 -27.33
C GLY A 586 -51.63 -41.07 -26.79
N LYS A 587 -52.57 -40.85 -27.69
CA LYS A 587 -53.88 -40.26 -27.37
C LYS A 587 -54.95 -41.33 -27.18
N TYR A 588 -56.00 -40.97 -26.47
CA TYR A 588 -57.27 -41.68 -26.44
C TYR A 588 -58.40 -40.66 -26.55
N THR A 589 -59.37 -40.94 -27.40
CA THR A 589 -60.57 -40.11 -27.55
C THR A 589 -61.71 -40.80 -26.82
N SER A 590 -62.30 -40.11 -25.85
CA SER A 590 -63.47 -40.59 -25.10
C SER A 590 -64.65 -39.66 -25.30
N GLY A 591 -65.84 -40.24 -25.23
CA GLY A 591 -67.10 -39.56 -25.49
C GLY A 591 -67.57 -39.64 -26.94
N GLY A 592 -68.88 -39.87 -27.11
CA GLY A 592 -69.65 -39.43 -28.26
C GLY A 592 -70.53 -40.46 -28.96
N PHE A 593 -71.82 -40.50 -28.59
CA PHE A 593 -72.97 -40.44 -29.53
C PHE A 593 -73.94 -39.25 -29.24
N PHE A 594 -74.02 -38.73 -28.00
CA PHE A 594 -74.85 -37.54 -27.63
C PHE A 594 -74.12 -36.45 -26.81
N GLY A 595 -72.81 -36.58 -26.55
CA GLY A 595 -72.01 -35.69 -25.67
C GLY A 595 -70.76 -35.08 -26.31
N SER A 596 -70.07 -34.21 -25.58
CA SER A 596 -68.82 -33.58 -26.02
C SER A 596 -67.66 -34.60 -26.04
N LYS A 597 -66.97 -34.71 -27.18
CA LYS A 597 -65.73 -35.51 -27.29
C LYS A 597 -64.61 -34.86 -26.47
N SER A 598 -63.78 -35.70 -25.86
CA SER A 598 -62.54 -35.27 -25.19
C SER A 598 -61.38 -36.13 -25.64
N VAL A 599 -60.19 -35.52 -25.71
CA VAL A 599 -58.96 -36.21 -26.06
C VAL A 599 -58.02 -36.11 -24.87
N VAL A 600 -57.55 -37.27 -24.40
CA VAL A 600 -56.60 -37.37 -23.29
C VAL A 600 -55.34 -38.10 -23.73
N LEU A 601 -54.24 -37.87 -23.03
CA LEU A 601 -53.03 -38.67 -23.19
C LEU A 601 -53.14 -39.96 -22.38
N ARG A 602 -52.62 -41.05 -22.92
CA ARG A 602 -52.53 -42.35 -22.25
C ARG A 602 -51.22 -42.46 -21.48
N PRO A 603 -51.14 -43.29 -20.42
CA PRO A 603 -49.86 -43.61 -19.81
C PRO A 603 -48.98 -44.35 -20.81
N HIS A 604 -47.67 -44.06 -20.82
CA HIS A 604 -46.68 -44.68 -21.70
C HIS A 604 -46.63 -46.22 -21.63
N THR A 605 -47.08 -46.82 -20.53
CA THR A 605 -47.11 -48.28 -20.33
C THR A 605 -48.39 -48.93 -20.85
N VAL A 606 -49.38 -48.16 -21.29
CA VAL A 606 -50.72 -48.64 -21.63
C VAL A 606 -51.05 -48.29 -23.07
N ASN A 607 -51.16 -49.33 -23.91
CA ASN A 607 -51.58 -49.15 -25.30
C ASN A 607 -53.09 -48.81 -25.40
N GLU A 608 -53.52 -48.36 -26.57
CA GLU A 608 -54.90 -47.88 -26.78
C GLU A 608 -55.95 -48.95 -26.49
N LYS A 609 -55.72 -50.18 -26.95
CA LYS A 609 -56.60 -51.31 -26.72
C LYS A 609 -56.75 -51.62 -25.23
N SER A 610 -55.65 -51.65 -24.49
CA SER A 610 -55.66 -51.91 -23.04
C SER A 610 -56.38 -50.79 -22.29
N PHE A 611 -56.18 -49.53 -22.68
CA PHE A 611 -56.90 -48.40 -22.11
C PHE A 611 -58.42 -48.55 -22.31
N ASP A 612 -58.82 -48.87 -23.55
CA ASP A 612 -60.22 -49.11 -23.92
C ASP A 612 -60.85 -50.28 -23.16
N ASP A 613 -60.16 -51.42 -23.08
CA ASP A 613 -60.62 -52.62 -22.36
C ASP A 613 -60.77 -52.34 -20.85
N GLN A 614 -59.86 -51.56 -20.26
CA GLN A 614 -59.95 -51.12 -18.86
C GLN A 614 -61.12 -50.16 -18.64
N LEU A 615 -61.37 -49.23 -19.57
CA LEU A 615 -62.48 -48.30 -19.50
C LEU A 615 -63.83 -49.02 -19.65
N LYS A 616 -63.93 -49.99 -20.56
CA LYS A 616 -65.11 -50.88 -20.71
C LYS A 616 -65.35 -51.71 -19.45
N THR A 617 -64.29 -52.23 -18.85
CA THR A 617 -64.38 -52.95 -17.57
C THR A 617 -64.88 -52.02 -16.47
N PHE A 618 -64.34 -50.80 -16.38
CA PHE A 618 -64.84 -49.79 -15.45
C PHE A 618 -66.30 -49.46 -15.67
N ASN A 619 -66.73 -49.28 -16.93
CA ASN A 619 -68.11 -49.02 -17.30
C ASN A 619 -69.04 -50.15 -16.83
N SER A 620 -68.72 -51.40 -17.17
CA SER A 620 -69.54 -52.57 -16.81
C SER A 620 -69.74 -52.74 -15.30
N ARG A 621 -68.77 -52.33 -14.49
CA ARG A 621 -68.82 -52.43 -13.03
C ARG A 621 -69.60 -51.30 -12.38
N ASN A 622 -69.57 -50.10 -12.96
CA ASN A 622 -70.05 -48.89 -12.29
C ASN A 622 -71.30 -48.28 -12.92
N ALA A 623 -71.61 -48.52 -14.20
CA ALA A 623 -72.66 -47.78 -14.93
C ALA A 623 -74.01 -47.73 -14.20
N ARG A 624 -74.49 -48.86 -13.67
CA ARG A 624 -75.77 -48.93 -12.93
C ARG A 624 -75.80 -48.06 -11.68
N ALA A 625 -74.70 -48.03 -10.92
CA ALA A 625 -74.62 -47.26 -9.67
C ALA A 625 -74.69 -45.75 -9.89
N TYR A 626 -74.43 -45.31 -11.13
CA TYR A 626 -74.42 -43.91 -11.54
C TYR A 626 -75.58 -43.54 -12.48
N GLY A 627 -76.61 -44.40 -12.56
CA GLY A 627 -77.83 -44.14 -13.33
C GLY A 627 -77.70 -44.35 -14.84
N GLY A 628 -76.62 -44.98 -15.30
CA GLY A 628 -76.39 -45.33 -16.71
C GLY A 628 -76.98 -46.68 -17.11
N SER A 629 -77.19 -46.88 -18.41
CA SER A 629 -77.39 -48.22 -18.98
C SER A 629 -76.02 -48.93 -19.05
N ASP A 630 -75.99 -50.26 -18.81
CA ASP A 630 -74.75 -51.05 -18.72
C ASP A 630 -73.84 -50.97 -19.95
N LYS A 631 -74.38 -50.53 -21.08
CA LYS A 631 -73.69 -50.67 -22.35
C LYS A 631 -72.63 -49.60 -22.55
N GLU A 632 -72.88 -48.31 -22.28
CA GLU A 632 -71.98 -47.24 -22.78
C GLU A 632 -71.85 -45.98 -21.89
N PHE A 633 -72.48 -45.92 -20.71
CA PHE A 633 -72.56 -44.67 -19.92
C PHE A 633 -71.21 -43.95 -19.71
N PHE A 634 -70.19 -44.63 -19.20
CA PHE A 634 -68.88 -44.03 -18.98
C PHE A 634 -68.01 -43.95 -20.24
N LEU A 635 -68.34 -44.69 -21.30
CA LEU A 635 -67.67 -44.59 -22.60
C LEU A 635 -68.03 -43.29 -23.32
N ASP A 636 -69.25 -42.80 -23.06
CA ASP A 636 -69.80 -41.57 -23.63
C ASP A 636 -69.42 -40.29 -22.87
N LEU A 637 -68.88 -40.41 -21.65
CA LEU A 637 -68.50 -39.25 -20.86
C LEU A 637 -67.09 -38.78 -21.21
N PRO A 638 -66.88 -37.47 -21.40
CA PRO A 638 -65.54 -36.94 -21.56
C PRO A 638 -64.65 -37.19 -20.35
N LEU A 639 -63.38 -37.49 -20.61
CA LEU A 639 -62.33 -37.71 -19.61
C LEU A 639 -61.43 -36.46 -19.47
N GLU A 640 -60.96 -36.24 -18.25
CA GLU A 640 -59.85 -35.32 -17.95
C GLU A 640 -58.77 -36.08 -17.18
N GLN A 641 -57.52 -35.98 -17.62
CA GLN A 641 -56.38 -36.59 -16.93
C GLN A 641 -56.03 -35.80 -15.67
N ASP A 642 -55.67 -36.49 -14.59
CA ASP A 642 -55.14 -35.86 -13.39
C ASP A 642 -53.79 -35.18 -13.69
N PRO A 643 -53.64 -33.87 -13.42
CA PRO A 643 -52.40 -33.15 -13.70
C PRO A 643 -51.18 -33.66 -12.91
N ASN A 644 -51.40 -34.38 -11.81
CA ASN A 644 -50.34 -34.91 -10.94
C ASN A 644 -50.10 -36.41 -11.11
N ASN A 645 -51.01 -37.13 -11.78
CA ASN A 645 -50.88 -38.57 -11.95
C ASN A 645 -51.39 -39.02 -13.34
N PRO A 646 -50.51 -39.41 -14.27
CA PRO A 646 -50.90 -39.76 -15.62
C PRO A 646 -51.77 -41.03 -15.72
N TYR A 647 -51.88 -41.81 -14.64
CA TYR A 647 -52.70 -43.03 -14.57
C TYR A 647 -54.12 -42.78 -14.05
N LYS A 648 -54.46 -41.55 -13.66
CA LYS A 648 -55.78 -41.20 -13.11
C LYS A 648 -56.53 -40.27 -14.04
N TYR A 649 -57.82 -40.54 -14.18
CA TYR A 649 -58.73 -39.78 -15.03
C TYR A 649 -60.04 -39.52 -14.31
N TYR A 650 -60.65 -38.38 -14.60
CA TYR A 650 -61.91 -37.93 -14.04
C TYR A 650 -62.95 -37.82 -15.15
N PHE A 651 -64.16 -38.30 -14.89
CA PHE A 651 -65.28 -38.17 -15.83
C PHE A 651 -65.97 -36.83 -15.68
N LYS A 652 -66.33 -36.21 -16.81
CA LYS A 652 -67.15 -35.01 -16.87
C LYS A 652 -68.52 -35.32 -17.46
N ASN A 653 -69.55 -34.73 -16.85
CA ASN A 653 -70.89 -34.67 -17.40
C ASN A 653 -71.29 -33.20 -17.55
N GLY A 654 -71.25 -32.70 -18.79
CA GLY A 654 -71.31 -31.26 -19.06
C GLY A 654 -70.15 -30.52 -18.40
N ALA A 655 -70.46 -29.44 -17.66
CA ALA A 655 -69.46 -28.63 -16.97
C ALA A 655 -69.03 -29.18 -15.59
N LYS A 656 -69.61 -30.29 -15.13
CA LYS A 656 -69.38 -30.83 -13.77
C LYS A 656 -68.64 -32.17 -13.82
N TYR A 657 -67.87 -32.45 -12.77
CA TYR A 657 -67.28 -33.76 -12.56
C TYR A 657 -68.33 -34.74 -12.02
N VAL A 658 -68.21 -36.01 -12.43
CA VAL A 658 -68.94 -37.10 -11.78
C VAL A 658 -68.30 -37.32 -10.40
N MET A 659 -69.11 -37.28 -9.34
CA MET A 659 -68.65 -37.44 -7.96
C MET A 659 -68.77 -38.90 -7.52
N ASP A 660 -67.88 -39.39 -6.68
CA ASP A 660 -67.93 -40.75 -6.13
C ASP A 660 -69.20 -40.93 -5.29
N VAL A 661 -70.02 -41.94 -5.60
CA VAL A 661 -71.27 -42.23 -4.87
C VAL A 661 -71.02 -42.82 -3.48
N ASN A 662 -69.84 -43.38 -3.26
CA ASN A 662 -69.43 -43.91 -1.96
C ASN A 662 -69.00 -42.79 -1.00
N ASP A 663 -68.66 -41.62 -1.51
CA ASP A 663 -68.43 -40.43 -0.69
C ASP A 663 -69.76 -39.74 -0.38
N LYS A 664 -70.26 -39.99 0.82
CA LYS A 664 -71.49 -39.40 1.35
C LYS A 664 -71.46 -37.86 1.37
N GLN A 665 -70.28 -37.24 1.39
CA GLN A 665 -70.13 -35.78 1.34
C GLN A 665 -70.01 -35.24 -0.10
N ARG A 666 -69.91 -36.13 -1.11
CA ARG A 666 -69.72 -35.80 -2.53
C ARG A 666 -68.59 -34.79 -2.77
N LYS A 667 -67.47 -34.96 -2.09
CA LYS A 667 -66.25 -34.15 -2.21
C LYS A 667 -65.20 -34.80 -3.09
N THR A 668 -65.20 -36.13 -3.23
CA THR A 668 -64.28 -36.85 -4.13
C THR A 668 -64.86 -37.05 -5.52
N ARG A 669 -64.04 -36.77 -6.54
CA ARG A 669 -64.36 -37.04 -7.95
C ARG A 669 -64.24 -38.54 -8.21
N LEU A 670 -65.17 -39.09 -8.99
CA LEU A 670 -65.06 -40.47 -9.47
C LEU A 670 -63.79 -40.59 -10.31
N THR A 671 -62.94 -41.54 -9.94
CA THR A 671 -61.62 -41.70 -10.54
C THR A 671 -61.55 -43.01 -11.32
N PHE A 672 -61.26 -42.91 -12.62
CA PHE A 672 -60.81 -44.04 -13.43
C PHE A 672 -59.29 -44.15 -13.30
N THR A 673 -58.81 -45.26 -12.73
CA THR A 673 -57.37 -45.53 -12.62
C THR A 673 -56.99 -46.62 -13.59
N VAL A 674 -56.04 -46.30 -14.46
CA VAL A 674 -55.48 -47.20 -15.46
C VAL A 674 -54.25 -47.88 -14.88
N ARG A 675 -54.09 -49.18 -15.10
CA ARG A 675 -52.95 -49.97 -14.64
C ARG A 675 -52.13 -50.51 -15.80
#